data_AF-A0A2S5BCR6-F1
#
_entry.id   AF-A0A2S5BCR6-F1
#
_cell.length_a   1.000
_cell.length_b   1.000
_cell.length_c   1.000
_cell.angle_alpha   90.00
_cell.angle_beta   90.00
_cell.angle_gamma   90.00
#
_symmetry.space_group_name_H-M   'P 1'
#
loop_
_entity.id
_entity.type
_entity.pdbx_description
1 polymer ?
#
loop_
_entity_poly.entity_id
_entity_poly.type
_entity_poly.pdbx_seq_one_letter_code
_entity_poly.pdbx_strand_id
1 'polypeptide(L)'
;MTADILPLVPATYAVTVLDSLLRAVTHTNPIRRRVSIALLLVAGYLTVQVALVLRATLNAPKQAASPRWLHEDDLARKYVAEPPTAAQAANHGRLIRLIESRQSAYSPALFSLRSVWSETSPVVGVTAVILHWKRRKGLELVLKHITRYPFIREVIVWNNHPGIDLKPSDFVIAAPPGSNLSPASLRIVNSPSNMHDAGKHLACSMATYMDTTYAKYLECCAGRGSSSSALATGRISSNTLPIIHLEHRRWRFEHPDLDLHTGFTWLGAGSFAPRHLSRRFMQQQSASPILLSRDQSLVADIFFSLWTNSYPEQMPNELVPIDVEGGEVGWSRGVDQWAVVYGNIRSAVRTLFLALTLATPALVPFPFPLSPPPAESHTRAPCVNDACLFTTSMTPFPPPEALRQSYAEKSAGDGPPSLFRWLSRLGREGPDGSEWRAVIAQRQRDHPDLALPPPSTGFLPLSPGWTVKEHEARFNALQVEKRKTPSALRVGGPAAAAPAFAPGVGTGRMESAWPDEDWWVKNGSWHLAVDGRGTDTCWQSFRPPETDDHFGLTFVRPQYVRELTITGSLDLANVVAWEDPSGGSDSWEVYSVRGEGTGGWEPRSLAAPSRVVPLSSSTIQVTLYLDPIRTPTTYAVPGHGNYEVDEEGREVAIAKIKFVSRGRKRERVRVCGWDLDGWTV
;
A
#
# COMPACT_ATOMS: atom_id res chain seq x y z
N MET A 1 23.61 39.42 -14.32
CA MET A 1 24.60 40.47 -14.63
C MET A 1 23.93 41.85 -14.60
N THR A 2 23.37 42.29 -13.47
CA THR A 2 22.68 43.59 -13.37
C THR A 2 22.89 44.28 -12.01
N ALA A 3 24.07 44.14 -11.41
CA ALA A 3 24.39 44.76 -10.12
C ALA A 3 25.30 46.00 -10.19
N ASP A 4 25.95 46.31 -11.33
CA ASP A 4 27.12 47.23 -11.31
C ASP A 4 27.03 48.49 -12.19
N ILE A 5 25.84 49.03 -12.48
CA ILE A 5 25.74 50.30 -13.25
C ILE A 5 25.32 51.51 -12.40
N LEU A 6 24.66 51.28 -11.26
CA LEU A 6 24.14 52.38 -10.43
C LEU A 6 25.19 53.21 -9.65
N PRO A 7 26.40 52.72 -9.29
CA PRO A 7 27.38 53.55 -8.58
C PRO A 7 28.11 54.58 -9.47
N LEU A 8 27.96 54.51 -10.79
CA LEU A 8 28.76 55.30 -11.74
C LEU A 8 28.04 56.54 -12.30
N VAL A 9 26.79 56.80 -11.91
CA VAL A 9 26.11 58.04 -12.28
C VAL A 9 26.44 59.11 -11.23
N PRO A 10 27.24 60.14 -11.55
CA PRO A 10 27.56 61.17 -10.58
C PRO A 10 26.28 61.87 -10.13
N ALA A 11 26.09 62.05 -8.82
CA ALA A 11 24.92 62.74 -8.25
C ALA A 11 24.72 64.17 -8.81
N THR A 12 25.75 64.74 -9.42
CA THR A 12 25.73 66.05 -10.09
C THR A 12 25.01 66.06 -11.43
N TYR A 13 24.82 64.91 -12.10
CA TYR A 13 24.24 64.86 -13.45
C TYR A 13 22.74 65.19 -13.47
N ALA A 14 21.98 64.75 -12.47
CA ALA A 14 20.56 65.10 -12.36
C ALA A 14 20.35 66.60 -12.13
N VAL A 15 21.26 67.24 -11.37
CA VAL A 15 21.20 68.66 -11.03
C VAL A 15 21.57 69.53 -12.23
N THR A 16 22.59 69.17 -13.02
CA THR A 16 22.97 69.91 -14.23
C THR A 16 21.95 69.80 -15.35
N VAL A 17 21.28 68.64 -15.47
CA VAL A 17 20.14 68.48 -16.37
C VAL A 17 18.98 69.37 -15.92
N LEU A 18 18.60 69.34 -14.63
CA LEU A 18 17.51 70.18 -14.12
C LEU A 18 17.78 71.68 -14.33
N ASP A 19 19.01 72.16 -14.07
CA ASP A 19 19.38 73.56 -14.25
C ASP A 19 19.36 73.96 -15.74
N SER A 20 19.85 73.09 -16.62
CA SER A 20 19.79 73.31 -18.07
C SER A 20 18.36 73.36 -18.60
N LEU A 21 17.47 72.52 -18.06
CA LEU A 21 16.05 72.50 -18.39
C LEU A 21 15.32 73.74 -17.90
N LEU A 22 15.58 74.16 -16.65
CA LEU A 22 15.02 75.37 -16.08
C LEU A 22 15.46 76.59 -16.89
N ARG A 23 16.75 76.73 -17.21
CA ARG A 23 17.28 77.84 -18.03
C ARG A 23 16.68 77.86 -19.44
N ALA A 24 16.42 76.71 -20.03
CA ALA A 24 15.79 76.60 -21.35
C ALA A 24 14.30 77.00 -21.32
N VAL A 25 13.59 76.68 -20.24
CA VAL A 25 12.17 76.98 -20.06
C VAL A 25 11.91 78.41 -19.57
N THR A 26 12.88 79.03 -18.88
CA THR A 26 12.81 80.43 -18.40
C THR A 26 13.48 81.44 -19.33
N HIS A 27 13.91 81.02 -20.54
CA HIS A 27 14.56 81.93 -21.49
C HIS A 27 13.61 83.04 -21.95
N THR A 28 14.08 84.29 -21.98
CA THR A 28 13.29 85.49 -22.29
C THR A 28 12.77 85.53 -23.73
N ASN A 29 13.50 84.93 -24.68
CA ASN A 29 13.07 84.78 -26.07
C ASN A 29 11.98 83.69 -26.24
N PRO A 30 10.77 84.04 -26.72
CA PRO A 30 9.64 83.11 -26.83
C PRO A 30 9.85 82.00 -27.87
N ILE A 31 10.62 82.24 -28.92
CA ILE A 31 10.92 81.24 -29.96
C ILE A 31 11.85 80.17 -29.37
N ARG A 32 12.92 80.59 -28.67
CA ARG A 32 13.83 79.64 -28.00
C ARG A 32 13.10 78.81 -26.95
N ARG A 33 12.22 79.43 -26.16
CA ARG A 33 11.39 78.71 -25.18
C ARG A 33 10.49 77.64 -25.84
N ARG A 34 9.83 77.98 -26.95
CA ARG A 34 8.99 77.02 -27.69
C ARG A 34 9.81 75.87 -28.29
N VAL A 35 10.97 76.17 -28.88
CA VAL A 35 11.88 75.14 -29.43
C VAL A 35 12.42 74.23 -28.32
N SER A 36 12.82 74.79 -27.17
CA SER A 36 13.28 74.02 -26.02
C SER A 36 12.20 73.11 -25.44
N ILE A 37 10.95 73.59 -25.34
CA ILE A 37 9.80 72.77 -24.92
C ILE A 37 9.53 71.66 -25.94
N ALA A 38 9.58 71.95 -27.24
CA ALA A 38 9.40 70.93 -28.29
C ALA A 38 10.47 69.83 -28.22
N LEU A 39 11.75 70.21 -28.08
CA LEU A 39 12.86 69.26 -27.92
C LEU A 39 12.72 68.42 -26.64
N LEU A 40 12.22 69.02 -25.55
CA LEU A 40 11.93 68.31 -24.32
C LEU A 40 10.83 67.27 -24.47
N LEU A 41 9.75 67.62 -25.16
CA LEU A 41 8.65 66.69 -25.44
C LEU A 41 9.13 65.54 -26.34
N VAL A 42 9.97 65.82 -27.34
CA VAL A 42 10.57 64.80 -28.20
C VAL A 42 11.52 63.89 -27.41
N ALA A 43 12.39 64.46 -26.57
CA ALA A 43 13.28 63.69 -25.71
C ALA A 43 12.51 62.83 -24.70
N GLY A 44 11.45 63.38 -24.09
CA GLY A 44 10.57 62.63 -23.19
C GLY A 44 9.87 61.48 -23.90
N TYR A 45 9.31 61.73 -25.10
CA TYR A 45 8.69 60.70 -25.93
C TYR A 45 9.67 59.58 -26.29
N LEU A 46 10.87 59.92 -26.75
CA LEU A 46 11.92 58.95 -27.07
C LEU A 46 12.34 58.14 -25.84
N THR A 47 12.47 58.79 -24.68
CA THR A 47 12.80 58.11 -23.42
C THR A 47 11.73 57.07 -23.03
N VAL A 48 10.45 57.44 -23.15
CA VAL A 48 9.33 56.52 -22.90
C VAL A 48 9.32 55.38 -23.90
N GLN A 49 9.55 55.64 -25.19
CA GLN A 49 9.64 54.60 -26.21
C GLN A 49 10.78 53.61 -25.93
N VAL A 50 11.97 54.12 -25.58
CA VAL A 50 13.12 53.28 -25.18
C VAL A 50 12.79 52.46 -23.93
N ALA A 51 12.15 53.05 -22.91
CA ALA A 51 11.75 52.32 -21.71
C ALA A 51 10.70 51.23 -21.99
N LEU A 52 9.75 51.48 -22.89
CA LEU A 52 8.75 50.51 -23.31
C LEU A 52 9.38 49.36 -24.11
N VAL A 53 10.30 49.66 -25.03
CA VAL A 53 11.06 48.65 -25.78
C VAL A 53 11.95 47.84 -24.83
N LEU A 54 12.67 48.49 -23.91
CA LEU A 54 13.50 47.82 -22.91
C LEU A 54 12.66 46.93 -21.98
N ARG A 55 11.47 47.38 -21.58
CA ARG A 55 10.53 46.58 -20.79
C ARG A 55 10.01 45.38 -21.60
N ALA A 56 9.73 45.56 -22.88
CA ALA A 56 9.26 44.49 -23.76
C ALA A 56 10.37 43.47 -24.08
N THR A 57 11.63 43.87 -24.14
CA THR A 57 12.78 42.97 -24.36
C THR A 57 13.20 42.28 -23.06
N LEU A 58 13.23 42.98 -21.93
CA LEU A 58 13.56 42.39 -20.62
C LEU A 58 12.44 41.50 -20.09
N ASN A 59 11.19 41.81 -20.43
CA ASN A 59 10.04 40.94 -20.19
C ASN A 59 9.54 40.33 -21.49
N ALA A 60 10.45 39.96 -22.40
CA ALA A 60 10.07 39.16 -23.55
C ALA A 60 9.25 37.98 -23.02
N PRO A 61 8.03 37.73 -23.55
CA PRO A 61 7.22 36.62 -23.10
C PRO A 61 8.12 35.40 -23.20
N LYS A 62 8.45 34.79 -22.04
CA LYS A 62 9.21 33.54 -22.02
C LYS A 62 8.48 32.65 -23.00
N GLN A 63 9.11 32.30 -24.11
CA GLN A 63 8.56 31.28 -25.00
C GLN A 63 8.17 30.14 -24.06
N ALA A 64 6.88 29.84 -24.00
CA ALA A 64 6.39 28.79 -23.14
C ALA A 64 7.19 27.55 -23.55
N ALA A 65 8.09 27.11 -22.67
CA ALA A 65 8.92 25.95 -22.93
C ALA A 65 7.96 24.85 -23.37
N SER A 66 8.27 24.17 -24.47
CA SER A 66 7.41 23.09 -24.93
C SER A 66 7.14 22.16 -23.74
N PRO A 67 5.88 21.89 -23.43
CA PRO A 67 5.57 21.06 -22.29
C PRO A 67 6.35 19.74 -22.35
N ARG A 68 6.98 19.36 -21.23
CA ARG A 68 7.89 18.20 -21.16
C ARG A 68 7.28 16.92 -21.76
N TRP A 69 5.98 16.72 -21.57
CA TRP A 69 5.24 15.57 -22.10
C TRP A 69 5.20 15.50 -23.64
N LEU A 70 5.24 16.63 -24.37
CA LEU A 70 5.33 16.60 -25.84
C LEU A 70 6.66 16.00 -26.29
N HIS A 71 7.74 16.31 -25.56
CA HIS A 71 9.04 15.73 -25.83
C HIS A 71 9.05 14.22 -25.49
N GLU A 72 8.41 13.82 -24.38
CA GLU A 72 8.28 12.41 -24.01
C GLU A 72 7.42 11.62 -25.01
N ASP A 73 6.34 12.19 -25.52
CA ASP A 73 5.50 11.59 -26.57
C ASP A 73 6.29 11.45 -27.89
N ASP A 74 7.09 12.45 -28.27
CA ASP A 74 7.96 12.39 -29.45
C ASP A 74 9.06 11.32 -29.30
N LEU A 75 9.70 11.24 -28.13
CA LEU A 75 10.65 10.17 -27.80
C LEU A 75 9.99 8.80 -27.81
N ALA A 76 8.75 8.68 -27.33
CA ALA A 76 7.99 7.44 -27.36
C ALA A 76 7.67 7.02 -28.80
N ARG A 77 7.26 7.95 -29.67
CA ARG A 77 7.00 7.68 -31.10
C ARG A 77 8.25 7.20 -31.84
N LYS A 78 9.43 7.70 -31.45
CA LYS A 78 10.72 7.35 -32.04
C LYS A 78 11.38 6.12 -31.41
N TYR A 79 10.76 5.54 -30.38
CA TYR A 79 11.34 4.40 -29.69
C TYR A 79 11.38 3.16 -30.60
N VAL A 80 12.57 2.58 -30.70
CA VAL A 80 12.80 1.29 -31.37
C VAL A 80 13.30 0.32 -30.32
N ALA A 81 12.62 -0.83 -30.19
CA ALA A 81 13.02 -1.85 -29.23
C ALA A 81 14.36 -2.46 -29.63
N GLU A 82 15.27 -2.60 -28.68
CA GLU A 82 16.53 -3.31 -28.90
C GLU A 82 16.26 -4.82 -28.98
N PRO A 83 17.08 -5.58 -29.72
CA PRO A 83 16.97 -7.04 -29.74
C PRO A 83 17.17 -7.61 -28.32
N PRO A 84 16.43 -8.67 -27.96
CA PRO A 84 16.57 -9.27 -26.63
C PRO A 84 17.95 -9.89 -26.44
N THR A 85 18.51 -9.75 -25.25
CA THR A 85 19.75 -10.44 -24.86
C THR A 85 19.53 -11.95 -24.72
N ALA A 86 20.61 -12.73 -24.72
CA ALA A 86 20.52 -14.17 -24.48
C ALA A 86 19.87 -14.51 -23.12
N ALA A 87 20.13 -13.71 -22.08
CA ALA A 87 19.51 -13.84 -20.77
C ALA A 87 17.99 -13.59 -20.83
N GLN A 88 17.56 -12.56 -21.56
CA GLN A 88 16.14 -12.25 -21.76
C GLN A 88 15.41 -13.32 -22.58
N ALA A 89 16.07 -13.89 -23.60
CA ALA A 89 15.52 -15.00 -24.37
C ALA A 89 15.37 -16.28 -23.51
N ALA A 90 16.37 -16.60 -22.69
CA ALA A 90 16.29 -17.70 -21.73
C ALA A 90 15.19 -17.45 -20.69
N ASN A 91 15.06 -16.22 -20.19
CA ASN A 91 14.01 -15.82 -19.26
C ASN A 91 12.61 -15.98 -19.87
N HIS A 92 12.43 -15.59 -21.14
CA HIS A 92 11.18 -15.77 -21.87
C HIS A 92 10.76 -17.25 -21.90
N GLY A 93 11.68 -18.16 -22.25
CA GLY A 93 11.42 -19.60 -22.24
C GLY A 93 11.14 -20.18 -20.84
N ARG A 94 11.74 -19.61 -19.79
CA ARG A 94 11.45 -19.95 -18.39
C ARG A 94 10.04 -19.50 -17.98
N LEU A 95 9.68 -18.27 -18.33
CA LEU A 95 8.37 -17.68 -18.01
C LEU A 95 7.23 -18.41 -18.72
N ILE A 96 7.41 -18.82 -19.98
CA ILE A 96 6.42 -19.67 -20.68
C ILE A 96 6.16 -20.97 -19.91
N ARG A 97 7.23 -21.69 -19.54
CA ARG A 97 7.12 -22.93 -18.77
C ARG A 97 6.43 -22.71 -17.43
N LEU A 98 6.76 -21.61 -16.74
CA LEU A 98 6.12 -21.23 -15.48
C LEU A 98 4.63 -20.91 -15.65
N ILE A 99 4.25 -20.22 -16.73
CA ILE A 99 2.85 -19.92 -17.04
C ILE A 99 2.08 -21.19 -17.36
N GLU A 100 2.68 -22.10 -18.12
CA GLU A 100 2.06 -23.36 -18.55
C GLU A 100 1.91 -24.36 -17.40
N SER A 101 2.84 -24.38 -16.46
CA SER A 101 2.75 -25.22 -15.25
C SER A 101 1.70 -24.71 -14.25
N ARG A 102 1.39 -23.41 -14.27
CA ARG A 102 0.36 -22.83 -13.40
C ARG A 102 -1.05 -23.22 -13.84
N GLN A 103 -1.87 -23.57 -12.85
CA GLN A 103 -3.28 -23.88 -12.98
C GLN A 103 -4.09 -22.97 -12.05
N SER A 104 -5.35 -22.73 -12.39
CA SER A 104 -6.24 -22.01 -11.48
C SER A 104 -6.61 -22.91 -10.31
N ALA A 105 -6.67 -22.33 -9.11
CA ALA A 105 -7.27 -22.95 -7.93
C ALA A 105 -8.72 -23.37 -8.13
N TYR A 106 -9.44 -22.63 -8.98
CA TYR A 106 -10.86 -22.79 -9.12
C TYR A 106 -11.20 -23.60 -10.36
N SER A 107 -12.14 -24.53 -10.18
CA SER A 107 -12.70 -25.26 -11.30
C SER A 107 -13.39 -24.29 -12.27
N PRO A 108 -13.09 -24.36 -13.58
CA PRO A 108 -13.78 -23.54 -14.58
C PRO A 108 -15.29 -23.70 -14.59
N ALA A 109 -15.82 -24.85 -14.16
CA ALA A 109 -17.25 -25.12 -14.07
C ALA A 109 -17.97 -24.12 -13.13
N LEU A 110 -17.27 -23.55 -12.14
CA LEU A 110 -17.84 -22.55 -11.24
C LEU A 110 -18.17 -21.24 -11.98
N PHE A 111 -17.40 -20.87 -13.01
CA PHE A 111 -17.51 -19.58 -13.71
C PHE A 111 -18.34 -19.66 -14.99
N SER A 112 -19.37 -20.51 -15.00
CA SER A 112 -20.35 -20.47 -16.08
C SER A 112 -20.97 -19.07 -16.19
N LEU A 113 -21.38 -18.65 -17.40
CA LEU A 113 -22.05 -17.36 -17.61
C LEU A 113 -23.22 -17.18 -16.64
N ARG A 114 -24.04 -18.22 -16.45
CA ARG A 114 -25.18 -18.17 -15.52
C ARG A 114 -24.75 -17.96 -14.08
N SER A 115 -23.64 -18.58 -13.65
CA SER A 115 -23.11 -18.41 -12.29
C SER A 115 -22.59 -16.99 -12.07
N VAL A 116 -21.81 -16.45 -13.00
CA VAL A 116 -21.18 -15.13 -12.86
C VAL A 116 -22.19 -13.97 -12.75
N TRP A 117 -23.36 -14.11 -13.39
CA TRP A 117 -24.42 -13.09 -13.37
C TRP A 117 -25.49 -13.33 -12.30
N SER A 118 -25.38 -14.40 -11.51
CA SER A 118 -26.36 -14.72 -10.46
C SER A 118 -26.01 -13.97 -9.17
N GLU A 119 -26.95 -13.21 -8.62
CA GLU A 119 -26.78 -12.48 -7.35
C GLU A 119 -26.47 -13.40 -6.16
N THR A 120 -26.90 -14.66 -6.24
CA THR A 120 -26.68 -15.69 -5.21
C THR A 120 -25.39 -16.48 -5.41
N SER A 121 -24.64 -16.22 -6.49
CA SER A 121 -23.43 -16.97 -6.79
C SER A 121 -22.27 -16.51 -5.92
N PRO A 122 -21.49 -17.45 -5.35
CA PRO A 122 -20.28 -17.13 -4.58
C PRO A 122 -19.07 -16.81 -5.47
N VAL A 123 -19.26 -16.63 -6.78
CA VAL A 123 -18.19 -16.36 -7.74
C VAL A 123 -18.52 -15.17 -8.63
N VAL A 124 -17.49 -14.38 -8.94
CA VAL A 124 -17.60 -13.18 -9.76
C VAL A 124 -16.72 -13.28 -10.99
N GLY A 125 -17.19 -12.72 -12.10
CA GLY A 125 -16.39 -12.47 -13.28
C GLY A 125 -15.58 -11.19 -13.10
N VAL A 126 -14.37 -11.17 -13.65
CA VAL A 126 -13.41 -10.08 -13.46
C VAL A 126 -12.93 -9.55 -14.79
N THR A 127 -12.77 -8.22 -14.87
CA THR A 127 -12.12 -7.54 -15.99
C THR A 127 -10.66 -7.29 -15.66
N ALA A 128 -9.73 -7.82 -16.44
CA ALA A 128 -8.32 -7.46 -16.34
C ALA A 128 -8.02 -6.17 -17.10
N VAL A 129 -7.34 -5.23 -16.47
CA VAL A 129 -6.86 -3.98 -17.05
C VAL A 129 -5.34 -4.03 -17.13
N ILE A 130 -4.81 -3.93 -18.34
CA ILE A 130 -3.37 -3.97 -18.59
C ILE A 130 -2.94 -2.65 -19.21
N LEU A 131 -1.94 -2.03 -18.58
CA LEU A 131 -1.26 -0.90 -19.17
C LEU A 131 -0.12 -1.39 -20.06
N HIS A 132 -0.17 -1.04 -21.34
CA HIS A 132 0.89 -1.35 -22.30
C HIS A 132 1.61 -0.08 -22.74
N TRP A 133 2.92 -0.19 -22.97
CA TRP A 133 3.73 0.86 -23.58
C TRP A 133 4.71 0.26 -24.60
N LYS A 134 5.94 -0.08 -24.20
CA LYS A 134 7.00 -0.50 -25.13
C LYS A 134 7.09 -2.00 -25.39
N ARG A 135 6.63 -2.83 -24.44
CA ARG A 135 6.97 -4.25 -24.35
C ARG A 135 5.87 -5.16 -24.88
N ARG A 136 5.94 -5.54 -26.16
CA ARG A 136 4.87 -6.34 -26.81
C ARG A 136 4.93 -7.81 -26.41
N LYS A 137 6.11 -8.44 -26.41
CA LYS A 137 6.28 -9.82 -25.90
C LYS A 137 5.96 -9.90 -24.42
N GLY A 138 6.32 -8.87 -23.65
CA GLY A 138 5.90 -8.75 -22.26
C GLY A 138 4.38 -8.74 -22.10
N LEU A 139 3.67 -7.96 -22.92
CA LEU A 139 2.21 -7.93 -22.96
C LEU A 139 1.62 -9.30 -23.34
N GLU A 140 2.18 -9.98 -24.34
CA GLU A 140 1.74 -11.31 -24.76
C GLU A 140 1.84 -12.33 -23.63
N LEU A 141 2.96 -12.34 -22.88
CA LEU A 141 3.12 -13.20 -21.71
C LEU A 141 2.10 -12.88 -20.61
N VAL A 142 1.83 -11.60 -20.34
CA VAL A 142 0.81 -11.21 -19.36
C VAL A 142 -0.57 -11.69 -19.82
N LEU A 143 -0.95 -11.48 -21.08
CA LEU A 143 -2.22 -11.95 -21.63
C LEU A 143 -2.34 -13.48 -21.55
N LYS A 144 -1.29 -14.21 -21.95
CA LYS A 144 -1.24 -15.67 -21.85
C LYS A 144 -1.36 -16.14 -20.40
N HIS A 145 -0.79 -15.41 -19.45
CA HIS A 145 -0.86 -15.76 -18.03
C HIS A 145 -2.27 -15.52 -17.47
N ILE A 146 -2.81 -14.32 -17.60
CA ILE A 146 -4.04 -13.93 -16.92
C ILE A 146 -5.28 -14.62 -17.50
N THR A 147 -5.30 -14.91 -18.81
CA THR A 147 -6.48 -15.50 -19.47
C THR A 147 -6.64 -17.01 -19.21
N ARG A 148 -5.65 -17.64 -18.56
CA ARG A 148 -5.75 -19.01 -18.07
C ARG A 148 -6.68 -19.16 -16.87
N TYR A 149 -6.96 -18.06 -16.17
CA TYR A 149 -7.81 -18.08 -14.99
C TYR A 149 -9.28 -17.96 -15.40
N PRO A 150 -10.16 -18.90 -14.98
CA PRO A 150 -11.55 -18.97 -15.42
C PRO A 150 -12.41 -17.78 -14.97
N PHE A 151 -11.98 -17.06 -13.92
CA PHE A 151 -12.64 -15.85 -13.44
C PHE A 151 -12.36 -14.60 -14.28
N ILE A 152 -11.32 -14.60 -15.13
CA ILE A 152 -11.05 -13.48 -16.05
C ILE A 152 -11.96 -13.64 -17.28
N ARG A 153 -12.88 -12.69 -17.46
CA ARG A 153 -13.90 -12.74 -18.53
C ARG A 153 -13.73 -11.65 -19.57
N GLU A 154 -13.08 -10.55 -19.19
CA GLU A 154 -12.75 -9.43 -20.07
C GLU A 154 -11.31 -9.01 -19.81
N VAL A 155 -10.62 -8.57 -20.87
CA VAL A 155 -9.32 -7.92 -20.79
C VAL A 155 -9.39 -6.60 -21.54
N ILE A 156 -8.99 -5.51 -20.89
CA ILE A 156 -8.84 -4.19 -21.49
C ILE A 156 -7.35 -3.85 -21.49
N VAL A 157 -6.76 -3.75 -22.68
CA VAL A 157 -5.40 -3.24 -22.84
C VAL A 157 -5.47 -1.75 -23.15
N TRP A 158 -4.95 -0.92 -22.23
CA TRP A 158 -4.73 0.49 -22.48
C TRP A 158 -3.33 0.67 -23.07
N ASN A 159 -3.26 0.98 -24.36
CA ASN A 159 -2.00 1.17 -25.07
C ASN A 159 -1.56 2.63 -24.98
N ASN A 160 -0.52 2.88 -24.18
CA ASN A 160 0.15 4.17 -24.00
C ASN A 160 1.29 4.41 -25.01
N HIS A 161 1.42 3.63 -26.08
CA HIS A 161 2.41 3.87 -27.12
C HIS A 161 1.84 4.77 -28.21
N PRO A 162 2.07 6.10 -28.16
CA PRO A 162 1.61 6.97 -29.24
C PRO A 162 2.23 6.55 -30.58
N GLY A 163 1.42 6.55 -31.63
CA GLY A 163 1.86 6.21 -32.99
C GLY A 163 1.94 4.72 -33.32
N ILE A 164 1.67 3.82 -32.37
CA ILE A 164 1.53 2.38 -32.62
C ILE A 164 0.14 1.96 -32.20
N ASP A 165 -0.68 1.54 -33.17
CA ASP A 165 -2.01 0.99 -32.89
C ASP A 165 -1.94 -0.54 -32.77
N LEU A 166 -2.29 -1.04 -31.59
CA LEU A 166 -2.51 -2.47 -31.37
C LEU A 166 -3.93 -2.86 -31.80
N LYS A 167 -4.07 -4.08 -32.33
CA LYS A 167 -5.34 -4.68 -32.74
C LYS A 167 -5.60 -5.95 -31.95
N PRO A 168 -6.85 -6.33 -31.66
CA PRO A 168 -7.13 -7.59 -30.97
C PRO A 168 -6.54 -8.81 -31.68
N SER A 169 -6.48 -8.79 -33.03
CA SER A 169 -5.86 -9.83 -33.85
C SER A 169 -4.35 -9.98 -33.67
N ASP A 170 -3.69 -9.01 -33.01
CA ASP A 170 -2.26 -9.09 -32.68
C ASP A 170 -1.96 -10.12 -31.58
N PHE A 171 -2.99 -10.60 -30.88
CA PHE A 171 -2.86 -11.46 -29.71
C PHE A 171 -3.79 -12.66 -29.80
N VAL A 172 -3.31 -13.82 -29.35
CA VAL A 172 -4.12 -15.04 -29.26
C VAL A 172 -4.58 -15.22 -27.83
N ILE A 173 -5.89 -15.11 -27.60
CA ILE A 173 -6.51 -15.37 -26.30
C ILE A 173 -7.13 -16.76 -26.32
N ALA A 174 -6.55 -17.68 -25.55
CA ALA A 174 -7.06 -19.03 -25.41
C ALA A 174 -8.13 -19.12 -24.31
N ALA A 175 -8.98 -20.13 -24.40
CA ALA A 175 -9.85 -20.51 -23.30
C ALA A 175 -9.02 -21.02 -22.10
N PRO A 176 -9.53 -20.92 -20.87
CA PRO A 176 -8.91 -21.54 -19.71
C PRO A 176 -8.65 -23.04 -19.95
N PRO A 177 -7.44 -23.56 -19.65
CA PRO A 177 -7.10 -24.95 -19.89
C PRO A 177 -8.08 -25.93 -19.25
N GLY A 178 -8.46 -26.98 -19.98
CA GLY A 178 -9.38 -28.00 -19.48
C GLY A 178 -10.81 -27.51 -19.25
N SER A 179 -11.20 -26.37 -19.85
CA SER A 179 -12.55 -25.81 -19.72
C SER A 179 -13.31 -25.77 -21.04
N ASN A 180 -14.64 -25.74 -20.93
CA ASN A 180 -15.57 -25.41 -22.00
C ASN A 180 -15.97 -23.91 -22.00
N LEU A 181 -15.30 -23.08 -21.19
CA LEU A 181 -15.58 -21.65 -21.14
C LEU A 181 -15.10 -20.97 -22.42
N SER A 182 -15.81 -19.93 -22.84
CA SER A 182 -15.30 -19.07 -23.92
C SER A 182 -14.02 -18.35 -23.47
N PRO A 183 -13.10 -18.07 -24.41
CA PRO A 183 -11.98 -17.16 -24.16
C PRO A 183 -12.46 -15.80 -23.63
N ALA A 184 -11.61 -15.12 -22.86
CA ALA A 184 -11.90 -13.77 -22.37
C ALA A 184 -11.99 -12.78 -23.54
N SER A 185 -12.91 -11.81 -23.45
CA SER A 185 -13.06 -10.78 -24.49
C SER A 185 -11.92 -9.77 -24.40
N LEU A 186 -11.15 -9.60 -25.47
CA LEU A 186 -10.06 -8.62 -25.53
C LEU A 186 -10.52 -7.31 -26.16
N ARG A 187 -10.42 -6.21 -25.40
CA ARG A 187 -10.61 -4.84 -25.87
C ARG A 187 -9.29 -4.08 -25.79
N ILE A 188 -8.95 -3.36 -26.84
CA ILE A 188 -7.75 -2.52 -26.89
C ILE A 188 -8.17 -1.06 -27.05
N VAL A 189 -7.61 -0.19 -26.22
CA VAL A 189 -7.77 1.26 -26.29
C VAL A 189 -6.42 1.87 -26.64
N ASN A 190 -6.26 2.35 -27.88
CA ASN A 190 -5.05 3.03 -28.34
C ASN A 190 -5.10 4.51 -27.95
N SER A 191 -4.23 4.93 -27.04
CA SER A 191 -4.17 6.31 -26.58
C SER A 191 -3.32 7.16 -27.53
N PRO A 192 -3.76 8.39 -27.88
CA PRO A 192 -2.99 9.29 -28.75
C PRO A 192 -1.72 9.86 -28.07
N SER A 193 -1.58 9.69 -26.76
CA SER A 193 -0.45 10.12 -25.93
C SER A 193 -0.18 9.13 -24.80
N ASN A 194 1.00 9.19 -24.19
CA ASN A 194 1.29 8.35 -23.03
C ASN A 194 0.58 8.92 -21.78
N MET A 195 -0.50 8.26 -21.35
CA MET A 195 -1.27 8.66 -20.16
C MET A 195 -0.76 8.02 -18.86
N HIS A 196 0.34 7.26 -18.91
CA HIS A 196 0.90 6.53 -17.77
C HIS A 196 -0.19 5.83 -16.95
N ASP A 197 -0.22 6.04 -15.63
CA ASP A 197 -1.12 5.35 -14.71
C ASP A 197 -2.60 5.75 -14.87
N ALA A 198 -2.89 6.98 -15.31
CA ALA A 198 -4.27 7.43 -15.53
C ALA A 198 -5.04 6.54 -16.53
N GLY A 199 -4.34 5.99 -17.53
CA GLY A 199 -4.94 5.06 -18.49
C GLY A 199 -5.56 3.82 -17.85
N LYS A 200 -4.99 3.35 -16.74
CA LYS A 200 -5.53 2.21 -15.97
C LYS A 200 -6.89 2.54 -15.36
N HIS A 201 -7.03 3.72 -14.77
CA HIS A 201 -8.28 4.14 -14.12
C HIS A 201 -9.38 4.43 -15.14
N LEU A 202 -9.03 5.01 -16.29
CA LEU A 202 -9.94 5.16 -17.42
C LEU A 202 -10.46 3.80 -17.91
N ALA A 203 -9.56 2.86 -18.20
CA ALA A 203 -9.93 1.51 -18.62
C ALA A 203 -10.81 0.79 -17.58
N CYS A 204 -10.45 0.85 -16.30
CA CYS A 204 -11.22 0.28 -15.22
C CYS A 204 -12.62 0.89 -15.10
N SER A 205 -12.75 2.22 -15.25
CA SER A 205 -14.05 2.90 -15.19
C SER A 205 -15.03 2.41 -16.28
N MET A 206 -14.49 1.90 -17.39
CA MET A 206 -15.23 1.35 -18.53
C MET A 206 -15.40 -0.18 -18.49
N ALA A 207 -14.92 -0.85 -17.44
CA ALA A 207 -14.99 -2.31 -17.31
C ALA A 207 -16.44 -2.80 -17.29
N THR A 208 -16.69 -3.94 -17.92
CA THR A 208 -18.01 -4.57 -17.97
C THR A 208 -18.36 -5.24 -16.65
N TYR A 209 -17.42 -5.98 -16.08
CA TYR A 209 -17.61 -6.71 -14.82
C TYR A 209 -17.36 -5.81 -13.59
N MET A 210 -18.01 -6.14 -12.46
CA MET A 210 -18.03 -5.27 -11.26
C MET A 210 -16.65 -5.07 -10.63
N ASP A 211 -15.82 -6.11 -10.65
CA ASP A 211 -14.46 -6.08 -10.14
C ASP A 211 -13.43 -6.05 -11.26
N THR A 212 -12.41 -5.21 -11.07
CA THR A 212 -11.33 -5.07 -12.02
C THR A 212 -10.01 -5.49 -11.41
N THR A 213 -9.20 -6.16 -12.20
CA THR A 213 -7.82 -6.50 -11.85
C THR A 213 -6.85 -5.66 -12.63
N TYR A 214 -6.02 -4.90 -11.94
CA TYR A 214 -4.79 -4.35 -12.47
C TYR A 214 -3.68 -5.40 -12.35
N ALA A 215 -3.72 -6.48 -13.12
CA ALA A 215 -2.79 -7.60 -12.90
C ALA A 215 -1.58 -7.64 -13.84
N LYS A 216 -0.39 -7.47 -13.25
CA LYS A 216 0.86 -8.07 -13.75
C LYS A 216 1.10 -9.46 -13.15
N TYR A 217 0.52 -9.75 -11.98
CA TYR A 217 0.51 -11.06 -11.31
C TYR A 217 -0.88 -11.33 -10.73
N LEU A 218 -1.50 -12.44 -11.15
CA LEU A 218 -2.69 -13.00 -10.49
C LEU A 218 -2.23 -14.19 -9.67
N GLU A 219 -2.50 -14.16 -8.37
CA GLU A 219 -2.54 -15.38 -7.58
C GLU A 219 -3.96 -15.92 -7.49
N CYS A 220 -4.04 -17.22 -7.25
CA CYS A 220 -5.16 -18.06 -7.62
C CYS A 220 -6.43 -17.86 -6.78
N CYS A 221 -6.45 -16.95 -5.81
CA CYS A 221 -7.47 -16.88 -4.74
C CYS A 221 -8.52 -15.77 -4.89
N ALA A 222 -8.58 -15.09 -6.04
CA ALA A 222 -9.42 -13.89 -6.17
C ALA A 222 -10.79 -14.11 -6.84
N GLY A 223 -11.16 -15.37 -7.11
CA GLY A 223 -12.38 -15.72 -7.85
C GLY A 223 -13.59 -16.08 -6.97
N ARG A 224 -13.39 -16.26 -5.65
CA ARG A 224 -14.47 -16.59 -4.71
C ARG A 224 -14.94 -15.33 -4.02
N GLY A 225 -16.04 -14.77 -4.52
CA GLY A 225 -16.90 -13.89 -3.74
C GLY A 225 -17.52 -14.71 -2.61
N SER A 226 -16.79 -14.94 -1.52
CA SER A 226 -17.50 -15.25 -0.28
C SER A 226 -18.47 -14.11 -0.03
N SER A 227 -19.69 -14.41 0.39
CA SER A 227 -20.67 -13.44 0.89
C SER A 227 -20.13 -12.57 2.05
N SER A 228 -18.90 -12.84 2.51
CA SER A 228 -18.10 -12.12 3.50
C SER A 228 -16.72 -11.65 3.00
N SER A 229 -16.39 -11.81 1.71
CA SER A 229 -15.07 -11.53 1.13
C SER A 229 -14.87 -10.05 0.86
N ALA A 230 -13.63 -9.58 0.98
CA ALA A 230 -13.21 -8.20 0.74
C ALA A 230 -13.64 -7.61 -0.61
N LEU A 231 -14.00 -8.43 -1.61
CA LEU A 231 -14.63 -8.02 -2.88
C LEU A 231 -15.98 -7.29 -2.66
N ALA A 232 -16.73 -7.64 -1.61
CA ALA A 232 -17.93 -6.93 -1.19
C ALA A 232 -17.65 -5.68 -0.34
N THR A 233 -16.39 -5.46 0.11
CA THR A 233 -16.05 -4.39 1.07
C THR A 233 -15.57 -3.08 0.44
N GLY A 234 -15.54 -2.98 -0.89
CA GLY A 234 -15.19 -1.71 -1.54
C GLY A 234 -13.72 -1.29 -1.41
N ARG A 235 -12.80 -2.23 -1.10
CA ARG A 235 -11.37 -1.97 -0.85
C ARG A 235 -10.47 -2.33 -2.05
N ILE A 236 -9.26 -1.77 -2.05
CA ILE A 236 -8.18 -2.21 -2.93
C ILE A 236 -7.49 -3.42 -2.29
N SER A 237 -7.24 -4.47 -3.06
CA SER A 237 -6.38 -5.58 -2.69
C SER A 237 -5.19 -5.65 -3.64
N SER A 238 -3.97 -5.76 -3.14
CA SER A 238 -2.74 -5.56 -3.94
C SER A 238 -1.68 -6.59 -3.63
N ASN A 239 -1.08 -7.15 -4.66
CA ASN A 239 0.13 -7.95 -4.58
C ASN A 239 1.34 -7.04 -4.56
N THR A 240 2.32 -7.37 -3.74
CA THR A 240 3.57 -6.59 -3.67
C THR A 240 4.73 -7.51 -3.29
N LEU A 241 5.97 -7.06 -3.53
CA LEU A 241 7.14 -7.76 -3.01
C LEU A 241 7.20 -7.59 -1.48
N PRO A 242 7.70 -8.58 -0.71
CA PRO A 242 7.84 -8.46 0.74
C PRO A 242 8.57 -7.18 1.19
N ILE A 243 9.63 -6.78 0.50
CA ILE A 243 10.37 -5.55 0.81
C ILE A 243 9.55 -4.27 0.53
N ILE A 244 8.74 -4.27 -0.52
CA ILE A 244 7.88 -3.13 -0.86
C ILE A 244 6.64 -3.09 0.05
N HIS A 245 6.21 -4.23 0.60
CA HIS A 245 5.18 -4.29 1.64
C HIS A 245 5.56 -3.44 2.85
N LEU A 246 6.81 -3.51 3.31
CA LEU A 246 7.33 -2.64 4.36
C LEU A 246 7.09 -1.16 4.04
N GLU A 247 7.49 -0.72 2.85
CA GLU A 247 7.28 0.66 2.41
C GLU A 247 5.80 1.03 2.42
N HIS A 248 4.93 0.20 1.86
CA HIS A 248 3.50 0.48 1.86
C HIS A 248 2.91 0.63 3.27
N ARG A 249 3.38 -0.20 4.23
CA ARG A 249 2.94 -0.16 5.63
C ARG A 249 3.43 1.06 6.38
N ARG A 250 4.60 1.61 6.01
CA ARG A 250 5.12 2.90 6.53
C ARG A 250 4.25 4.08 6.13
N TRP A 251 3.57 3.98 4.99
CA TRP A 251 2.72 5.03 4.42
C TRP A 251 1.24 4.80 4.72
N ARG A 252 0.90 4.61 6.01
CA ARG A 252 -0.47 4.56 6.52
C ARG A 252 -0.73 5.74 7.45
N PHE A 253 -1.92 6.31 7.34
CA PHE A 253 -2.29 7.55 7.99
C PHE A 253 -3.64 7.41 8.68
N GLU A 254 -3.78 8.10 9.80
CA GLU A 254 -5.01 8.14 10.57
C GLU A 254 -5.21 9.52 11.22
N HIS A 255 -6.44 10.04 11.14
CA HIS A 255 -6.90 11.22 11.88
C HIS A 255 -8.37 11.04 12.27
N PRO A 256 -8.68 10.56 13.48
CA PRO A 256 -10.04 10.22 13.91
C PRO A 256 -11.04 11.37 13.77
N ASP A 257 -10.64 12.60 14.11
CA ASP A 257 -11.54 13.76 14.09
C ASP A 257 -12.00 14.16 12.67
N LEU A 258 -11.28 13.71 11.64
CA LEU A 258 -11.58 13.98 10.23
C LEU A 258 -12.01 12.72 9.47
N ASP A 259 -12.15 11.59 10.18
CA ASP A 259 -12.33 10.27 9.59
C ASP A 259 -11.28 9.93 8.50
N LEU A 260 -10.05 10.44 8.64
CA LEU A 260 -8.95 10.09 7.73
C LEU A 260 -8.41 8.71 8.13
N HIS A 261 -8.44 7.75 7.22
CA HIS A 261 -7.91 6.41 7.43
C HIS A 261 -7.41 5.82 6.11
N THR A 262 -6.23 6.25 5.66
CA THR A 262 -5.73 5.97 4.32
C THR A 262 -4.36 5.29 4.29
N GLY A 263 -4.07 4.53 3.23
CA GLY A 263 -2.76 3.89 3.03
C GLY A 263 -2.32 3.87 1.58
N PHE A 264 -1.01 3.95 1.38
CA PHE A 264 -0.41 3.79 0.06
C PHE A 264 -0.31 2.31 -0.33
N THR A 265 -0.56 2.02 -1.61
CA THR A 265 -0.14 0.76 -2.22
C THR A 265 0.24 0.94 -3.68
N TRP A 266 1.31 0.27 -4.11
CA TRP A 266 1.73 0.19 -5.50
C TRP A 266 0.87 -0.79 -6.29
N LEU A 267 0.09 -0.31 -7.26
CA LEU A 267 -0.83 -1.14 -8.04
C LEU A 267 -0.16 -1.92 -9.17
N GLY A 268 1.04 -1.49 -9.60
CA GLY A 268 1.75 -2.05 -10.75
C GLY A 268 2.26 -3.50 -10.61
N ALA A 269 2.18 -4.08 -9.41
CA ALA A 269 2.56 -5.46 -9.11
C ALA A 269 1.36 -6.44 -9.18
N GLY A 270 0.17 -5.97 -9.52
CA GLY A 270 -1.03 -6.78 -9.43
C GLY A 270 -1.97 -6.25 -8.36
N SER A 271 -3.18 -5.84 -8.71
CA SER A 271 -4.18 -5.44 -7.71
C SER A 271 -5.60 -5.70 -8.19
N PHE A 272 -6.52 -5.85 -7.25
CA PHE A 272 -7.95 -5.88 -7.44
C PHE A 272 -8.52 -4.58 -6.88
N ALA A 273 -9.37 -3.93 -7.67
CA ALA A 273 -10.12 -2.77 -7.23
C ALA A 273 -11.54 -2.83 -7.81
N PRO A 274 -12.56 -2.55 -6.99
CA PRO A 274 -13.92 -2.37 -7.47
C PRO A 274 -14.00 -1.24 -8.50
N ARG A 275 -14.75 -1.45 -9.58
CA ARG A 275 -14.92 -0.46 -10.66
C ARG A 275 -15.38 0.91 -10.16
N HIS A 276 -16.23 0.93 -9.14
CA HIS A 276 -16.78 2.18 -8.59
C HIS A 276 -15.71 3.08 -7.96
N LEU A 277 -14.60 2.51 -7.45
CA LEU A 277 -13.49 3.30 -6.93
C LEU A 277 -12.80 4.10 -8.04
N SER A 278 -12.57 3.49 -9.21
CA SER A 278 -12.00 4.21 -10.36
C SER A 278 -12.96 5.25 -10.92
N ARG A 279 -14.27 4.97 -10.98
CA ARG A 279 -15.27 5.97 -11.37
C ARG A 279 -15.28 7.16 -10.41
N ARG A 280 -15.25 6.91 -9.10
CA ARG A 280 -15.15 7.95 -8.07
C ARG A 280 -13.85 8.74 -8.21
N PHE A 281 -12.74 8.07 -8.42
CA PHE A 281 -11.44 8.73 -8.59
C PHE A 281 -11.42 9.67 -9.81
N MET A 282 -12.00 9.25 -10.94
CA MET A 282 -12.15 10.13 -12.10
C MET A 282 -13.05 11.35 -11.80
N GLN A 283 -14.11 11.17 -11.01
CA GLN A 283 -14.96 12.27 -10.56
C GLN A 283 -14.20 13.23 -9.64
N GLN A 284 -13.42 12.69 -8.68
CA GLN A 284 -12.57 13.47 -7.77
C GLN A 284 -11.57 14.33 -8.53
N GLN A 285 -10.92 13.80 -9.57
CA GLN A 285 -10.00 14.56 -10.42
C GLN A 285 -10.67 15.72 -11.17
N SER A 286 -11.95 15.58 -11.51
CA SER A 286 -12.69 16.57 -12.29
C SER A 286 -13.28 17.71 -11.45
N ALA A 287 -13.28 17.59 -10.12
CA ALA A 287 -14.00 18.48 -9.24
C ALA A 287 -13.05 19.37 -8.41
N SER A 288 -13.27 20.69 -8.50
CA SER A 288 -12.53 21.70 -7.72
C SER A 288 -12.79 21.52 -6.21
N PRO A 289 -11.78 21.61 -5.32
CA PRO A 289 -10.41 22.14 -5.52
C PRO A 289 -9.36 21.09 -5.96
N ILE A 290 -9.78 19.87 -6.28
CA ILE A 290 -8.90 18.71 -6.46
C ILE A 290 -8.56 18.53 -7.94
N LEU A 291 -7.88 19.51 -8.53
CA LEU A 291 -7.36 19.37 -9.88
C LEU A 291 -5.95 18.78 -9.82
N LEU A 292 -5.82 17.52 -10.24
CA LEU A 292 -4.49 16.96 -10.48
C LEU A 292 -3.85 17.70 -11.65
N SER A 293 -2.61 18.13 -11.46
CA SER A 293 -1.79 18.54 -12.60
C SER A 293 -1.63 17.37 -13.56
N ARG A 294 -1.27 17.65 -14.82
CA ARG A 294 -0.99 16.57 -15.78
C ARG A 294 0.12 15.66 -15.26
N ASP A 295 1.16 16.22 -14.62
CA ASP A 295 2.27 15.45 -14.04
C ASP A 295 1.82 14.54 -12.89
N GLN A 296 0.91 15.03 -12.02
CA GLN A 296 0.31 14.20 -10.97
C GLN A 296 -0.59 13.11 -11.54
N SER A 297 -1.29 13.40 -12.64
CA SER A 297 -2.10 12.41 -13.36
C SER A 297 -1.24 11.29 -13.96
N LEU A 298 0.03 11.55 -14.28
CA LEU A 298 0.94 10.50 -14.75
C LEU A 298 1.24 9.44 -13.68
N VAL A 299 1.16 9.82 -12.40
CA VAL A 299 1.38 8.95 -11.22
C VAL A 299 0.07 8.71 -10.46
N ALA A 300 -1.04 8.64 -11.20
CA ALA A 300 -2.39 8.53 -10.67
C ALA A 300 -2.59 7.37 -9.68
N ASP A 301 -1.86 6.25 -9.82
CA ASP A 301 -1.93 5.10 -8.90
C ASP A 301 -1.67 5.52 -7.43
N ILE A 302 -0.75 6.47 -7.22
CA ILE A 302 -0.40 6.99 -5.88
C ILE A 302 -1.61 7.70 -5.27
N PHE A 303 -2.20 8.63 -6.04
CA PHE A 303 -3.37 9.39 -5.60
C PHE A 303 -4.59 8.48 -5.42
N PHE A 304 -4.81 7.55 -6.35
CA PHE A 304 -5.93 6.61 -6.31
C PHE A 304 -5.95 5.82 -5.01
N SER A 305 -4.83 5.17 -4.65
CA SER A 305 -4.77 4.34 -3.45
C SER A 305 -5.10 5.14 -2.19
N LEU A 306 -4.52 6.33 -2.06
CA LEU A 306 -4.71 7.19 -0.90
C LEU A 306 -6.10 7.83 -0.84
N TRP A 307 -6.64 8.29 -1.98
CA TRP A 307 -7.95 8.94 -2.05
C TRP A 307 -9.12 7.98 -1.93
N THR A 308 -8.86 6.68 -1.82
CA THR A 308 -9.89 5.75 -1.36
C THR A 308 -10.33 6.02 0.06
N ASN A 309 -9.48 6.69 0.84
CA ASN A 309 -9.57 6.82 2.30
C ASN A 309 -9.89 5.47 2.95
N SER A 310 -9.14 4.44 2.56
CA SER A 310 -9.22 3.11 3.14
C SER A 310 -7.81 2.52 3.18
N TYR A 311 -7.54 1.62 4.13
CA TYR A 311 -6.29 0.87 4.11
C TYR A 311 -6.35 -0.22 3.02
N PRO A 312 -5.45 -0.19 2.03
CA PRO A 312 -5.39 -1.27 1.05
C PRO A 312 -5.01 -2.59 1.72
N GLU A 313 -5.63 -3.66 1.26
CA GLU A 313 -5.16 -5.02 1.53
C GLU A 313 -3.92 -5.29 0.69
N GLN A 314 -2.90 -5.88 1.33
CA GLN A 314 -1.58 -6.05 0.73
C GLN A 314 -1.10 -7.47 0.98
N MET A 315 -0.83 -8.19 -0.10
CA MET A 315 -0.37 -9.57 -0.12
C MET A 315 1.10 -9.59 -0.58
N PRO A 316 2.06 -9.84 0.34
CA PRO A 316 3.47 -9.96 0.00
C PRO A 316 3.73 -11.32 -0.67
N ASN A 317 4.07 -11.28 -1.96
CA ASN A 317 4.28 -12.45 -2.81
C ASN A 317 5.65 -12.41 -3.48
N GLU A 318 6.19 -13.58 -3.83
CA GLU A 318 7.38 -13.66 -4.68
C GLU A 318 7.02 -13.32 -6.14
N LEU A 319 7.36 -12.10 -6.58
CA LEU A 319 7.04 -11.64 -7.93
C LEU A 319 8.23 -11.88 -8.88
N VAL A 320 7.97 -12.55 -10.01
CA VAL A 320 9.02 -12.91 -10.99
C VAL A 320 9.06 -11.90 -12.15
N PRO A 321 10.07 -11.04 -12.29
CA PRO A 321 10.07 -9.94 -13.26
C PRO A 321 9.93 -10.41 -14.72
N ILE A 322 9.07 -9.71 -15.47
CA ILE A 322 8.88 -9.91 -16.91
C ILE A 322 9.92 -9.07 -17.67
N ASP A 323 11.14 -9.61 -17.76
CA ASP A 323 12.26 -9.03 -18.49
C ASP A 323 12.62 -9.92 -19.70
N VAL A 324 12.02 -9.63 -20.85
CA VAL A 324 12.05 -10.50 -22.05
C VAL A 324 12.33 -9.76 -23.36
N GLU A 325 12.53 -8.44 -23.30
CA GLU A 325 12.75 -7.57 -24.45
C GLU A 325 13.86 -6.56 -24.15
N GLY A 326 14.69 -6.26 -25.15
CA GLY A 326 15.84 -5.37 -25.00
C GLY A 326 15.45 -3.91 -24.81
N GLY A 327 16.44 -3.11 -24.39
CA GLY A 327 16.32 -1.67 -24.22
C GLY A 327 15.95 -1.27 -22.80
N GLU A 328 16.20 -0.01 -22.48
CA GLU A 328 15.87 0.55 -21.18
C GLU A 328 14.38 0.88 -21.07
N VAL A 329 13.72 0.23 -20.11
CA VAL A 329 12.24 0.15 -20.05
C VAL A 329 11.66 0.51 -18.68
N GLY A 330 12.41 1.27 -17.88
CA GLY A 330 11.93 1.86 -16.63
C GLY A 330 11.86 3.39 -16.72
N TRP A 331 11.09 4.00 -15.81
CA TRP A 331 11.05 5.45 -15.59
C TRP A 331 12.37 5.99 -14.97
N SER A 332 13.51 5.32 -15.20
CA SER A 332 14.63 5.19 -14.24
C SER A 332 15.91 5.94 -14.61
N ARG A 333 16.00 6.61 -15.76
CA ARG A 333 17.22 7.36 -16.10
C ARG A 333 17.23 8.73 -15.46
N GLY A 334 18.19 8.95 -14.54
CA GLY A 334 18.53 10.28 -14.02
C GLY A 334 17.47 10.93 -13.13
N VAL A 335 16.46 10.18 -12.69
CA VAL A 335 15.39 10.64 -11.81
C VAL A 335 15.43 9.83 -10.52
N ASP A 336 15.48 10.52 -9.39
CA ASP A 336 15.24 9.90 -8.08
C ASP A 336 13.76 9.53 -7.98
N GLN A 337 13.44 8.29 -8.33
CA GLN A 337 12.07 7.77 -8.35
C GLN A 337 11.41 7.84 -6.98
N TRP A 338 12.17 7.58 -5.92
CA TRP A 338 11.66 7.63 -4.56
C TRP A 338 11.32 9.05 -4.15
N ALA A 339 12.12 10.05 -4.54
CA ALA A 339 11.76 11.45 -4.33
C ALA A 339 10.43 11.81 -5.01
N VAL A 340 10.20 11.33 -6.24
CA VAL A 340 8.93 11.55 -6.95
C VAL A 340 7.78 10.83 -6.25
N VAL A 341 7.95 9.56 -5.88
CA VAL A 341 6.93 8.76 -5.20
C VAL A 341 6.55 9.41 -3.86
N TYR A 342 7.53 9.73 -3.01
CA TYR A 342 7.29 10.33 -1.70
C TYR A 342 6.72 11.74 -1.80
N GLY A 343 7.15 12.54 -2.78
CA GLY A 343 6.57 13.84 -3.07
C GLY A 343 5.08 13.73 -3.39
N ASN A 344 4.70 12.77 -4.25
CA ASN A 344 3.31 12.55 -4.63
C ASN A 344 2.47 11.90 -3.53
N ILE A 345 3.01 11.01 -2.71
CA ILE A 345 2.30 10.49 -1.53
C ILE A 345 1.94 11.64 -0.59
N ARG A 346 2.90 12.53 -0.28
CA ARG A 346 2.64 13.71 0.55
C ARG A 346 1.59 14.62 -0.06
N SER A 347 1.70 14.89 -1.36
CA SER A 347 0.71 15.70 -2.08
C SER A 347 -0.68 15.07 -1.97
N ALA A 348 -0.81 13.78 -2.25
CA ALA A 348 -2.08 13.06 -2.21
C ALA A 348 -2.74 13.10 -0.82
N VAL A 349 -1.96 12.86 0.24
CA VAL A 349 -2.47 12.90 1.63
C VAL A 349 -2.88 14.31 2.03
N ARG A 350 -2.12 15.34 1.65
CA ARG A 350 -2.48 16.75 1.93
C ARG A 350 -3.78 17.13 1.22
N THR A 351 -3.92 16.77 -0.05
CA THR A 351 -5.14 17.05 -0.81
C THR A 351 -6.35 16.33 -0.22
N LEU A 352 -6.20 15.06 0.19
CA LEU A 352 -7.26 14.32 0.85
C LEU A 352 -7.64 14.94 2.21
N PHE A 353 -6.65 15.28 3.03
CA PHE A 353 -6.86 15.94 4.32
C PHE A 353 -7.64 17.25 4.14
N LEU A 354 -7.29 18.05 3.13
CA LEU A 354 -8.03 19.25 2.80
C LEU A 354 -9.46 18.94 2.35
N ALA A 355 -9.66 17.96 1.46
CA ALA A 355 -10.99 17.58 1.00
C ALA A 355 -11.91 17.15 2.15
N LEU A 356 -11.39 16.36 3.09
CA LEU A 356 -12.09 15.93 4.31
C LEU A 356 -12.40 17.11 5.22
N THR A 357 -11.41 17.97 5.45
CA THR A 357 -11.56 19.23 6.20
C THR A 357 -12.65 20.12 5.60
N LEU A 358 -12.72 20.18 4.28
CA LEU A 358 -13.71 20.96 3.55
C LEU A 358 -15.09 20.27 3.48
N ALA A 359 -15.24 19.06 4.02
CA ALA A 359 -16.48 18.27 4.09
C ALA A 359 -17.26 18.24 2.76
N THR A 360 -16.56 18.19 1.62
CA THR A 360 -17.17 18.25 0.29
C THR A 360 -17.81 16.90 -0.08
N PRO A 361 -19.14 16.73 0.00
CA PRO A 361 -19.79 15.41 -0.09
C PRO A 361 -19.67 14.78 -1.47
N ALA A 362 -19.55 15.62 -2.51
CA ALA A 362 -19.35 15.20 -3.89
C ALA A 362 -17.92 14.67 -4.16
N LEU A 363 -16.94 15.06 -3.35
CA LEU A 363 -15.53 14.68 -3.48
C LEU A 363 -15.17 13.52 -2.55
N VAL A 364 -15.86 13.45 -1.44
CA VAL A 364 -15.64 12.51 -0.35
C VAL A 364 -17.03 12.08 0.12
N PRO A 365 -17.62 11.03 -0.46
CA PRO A 365 -18.92 10.56 0.01
C PRO A 365 -18.77 10.11 1.46
N PHE A 366 -19.40 10.86 2.36
CA PHE A 366 -19.50 10.51 3.78
C PHE A 366 -20.79 9.70 4.00
N PRO A 367 -20.76 8.65 4.85
CA PRO A 367 -19.57 8.08 5.47
C PRO A 367 -18.75 7.27 4.45
N PHE A 368 -17.43 7.25 4.60
CA PHE A 368 -16.70 6.13 4.05
C PHE A 368 -17.24 4.87 4.73
N PRO A 369 -17.52 3.79 4.00
CA PRO A 369 -17.75 2.53 4.68
C PRO A 369 -16.50 2.27 5.52
N LEU A 370 -16.61 2.44 6.85
CA LEU A 370 -15.63 1.96 7.80
C LEU A 370 -15.54 0.47 7.51
N SER A 371 -14.58 0.14 6.66
CA SER A 371 -14.48 -1.23 6.24
C SER A 371 -14.04 -1.97 7.51
N PRO A 372 -14.76 -3.03 7.92
CA PRO A 372 -14.44 -3.76 9.13
C PRO A 372 -12.96 -4.17 9.11
N PRO A 373 -12.33 -4.40 10.28
CA PRO A 373 -10.96 -4.89 10.33
C PRO A 373 -10.77 -6.00 9.29
N PRO A 374 -9.59 -6.05 8.63
CA PRO A 374 -9.26 -7.08 7.67
C PRO A 374 -9.88 -8.41 8.11
N ALA A 375 -10.79 -8.98 7.31
CA ALA A 375 -11.38 -10.26 7.68
C ALA A 375 -10.22 -11.23 7.92
N GLU A 376 -10.41 -12.24 8.76
CA GLU A 376 -9.35 -13.22 9.10
C GLU A 376 -8.64 -13.80 7.85
N SER A 377 -9.30 -13.78 6.69
CA SER A 377 -8.72 -14.02 5.37
C SER A 377 -7.46 -13.21 5.03
N HIS A 378 -7.28 -12.02 5.61
CA HIS A 378 -6.13 -11.13 5.38
C HIS A 378 -4.97 -11.43 6.35
N THR A 379 -5.19 -12.29 7.34
CA THR A 379 -4.12 -12.91 8.15
C THR A 379 -3.59 -14.19 7.50
N ARG A 380 -4.15 -14.59 6.35
CA ARG A 380 -3.83 -15.85 5.68
C ARG A 380 -2.56 -15.76 4.83
N ALA A 381 -1.89 -16.90 4.71
CA ALA A 381 -0.90 -17.09 3.67
C ALA A 381 -1.50 -17.09 2.26
N PRO A 382 -0.92 -16.31 1.32
CA PRO A 382 -1.21 -16.47 -0.09
C PRO A 382 -0.72 -17.84 -0.52
N CYS A 383 -1.56 -18.60 -1.24
CA CYS A 383 -1.18 -19.90 -1.75
C CYS A 383 -2.00 -20.30 -2.98
N VAL A 384 -1.59 -21.39 -3.64
CA VAL A 384 -2.02 -21.76 -4.99
C VAL A 384 -3.53 -22.04 -5.12
N ASN A 385 -4.26 -22.23 -4.03
CA ASN A 385 -5.69 -22.56 -4.03
C ASN A 385 -6.38 -22.41 -2.67
N ASP A 386 -5.93 -21.47 -1.85
CA ASP A 386 -6.27 -21.41 -0.43
C ASP A 386 -5.83 -22.68 0.36
N ALA A 387 -5.05 -23.65 -0.18
CA ALA A 387 -4.69 -24.88 0.58
C ALA A 387 -3.76 -24.65 1.75
N CYS A 388 -2.85 -23.69 1.63
CA CYS A 388 -1.86 -23.37 2.63
C CYS A 388 -2.27 -22.09 3.35
N LEU A 389 -3.24 -22.14 4.28
CA LEU A 389 -3.69 -20.92 4.98
C LEU A 389 -3.04 -20.82 6.34
N PHE A 390 -1.81 -20.35 6.41
CA PHE A 390 -1.24 -19.91 7.69
C PHE A 390 -2.00 -18.67 8.19
N THR A 391 -2.54 -18.70 9.40
CA THR A 391 -3.20 -17.55 10.06
C THR A 391 -2.37 -17.10 11.24
N THR A 392 -2.35 -15.80 11.52
CA THR A 392 -1.61 -15.24 12.67
C THR A 392 -2.26 -13.96 13.19
N SER A 393 -2.36 -13.83 14.51
CA SER A 393 -2.71 -12.53 15.14
C SER A 393 -1.51 -11.60 15.25
N MET A 394 -0.30 -12.11 15.03
CA MET A 394 0.91 -11.35 15.19
C MET A 394 1.21 -10.59 13.91
N THR A 395 1.10 -9.26 13.99
CA THR A 395 1.61 -8.37 12.96
C THR A 395 3.04 -7.93 13.31
N PRO A 396 3.99 -7.97 12.36
CA PRO A 396 5.32 -7.41 12.57
C PRO A 396 5.32 -5.88 12.55
N PHE A 397 4.18 -5.26 12.25
CA PHE A 397 4.04 -3.81 12.18
C PHE A 397 3.31 -3.27 13.40
N PRO A 398 3.70 -2.08 13.89
CA PRO A 398 2.85 -1.38 14.83
C PRO A 398 1.47 -1.10 14.23
N PRO A 399 0.40 -1.15 15.05
CA PRO A 399 -0.93 -0.74 14.59
C PRO A 399 -0.94 0.77 14.28
N PRO A 400 -1.76 1.25 13.32
CA PRO A 400 -1.82 2.67 12.95
C PRO A 400 -1.98 3.62 14.15
N GLU A 401 -2.75 3.20 15.15
CA GLU A 401 -3.03 3.97 16.37
C GLU A 401 -1.76 4.17 17.21
N ALA A 402 -0.86 3.19 17.24
CA ALA A 402 0.42 3.31 17.94
C ALA A 402 1.37 4.31 17.27
N LEU A 403 1.17 4.59 15.97
CA LEU A 403 1.95 5.57 15.22
C LEU A 403 1.49 7.02 15.48
N ARG A 404 0.29 7.22 16.02
CA ARG A 404 -0.24 8.56 16.36
C ARG A 404 0.75 9.40 17.17
N GLN A 405 1.37 8.78 18.18
CA GLN A 405 2.32 9.44 19.07
C GLN A 405 3.62 9.86 18.37
N SER A 406 4.08 9.13 17.35
CA SER A 406 5.26 9.51 16.56
C SER A 406 4.97 10.60 15.53
N TYR A 407 3.70 10.96 15.30
CA TYR A 407 3.32 12.14 14.50
C TYR A 407 3.13 13.41 15.34
N ALA A 408 2.94 13.29 16.65
CA ALA A 408 2.75 14.46 17.52
C ALA A 408 3.99 15.36 17.51
N GLU A 409 3.78 16.67 17.33
CA GLU A 409 4.84 17.69 17.33
C GLU A 409 5.54 17.75 18.70
N LYS A 410 6.60 16.96 18.84
CA LYS A 410 7.86 17.50 19.34
C LYS A 410 8.89 17.28 18.26
N SER A 411 9.42 18.37 17.71
CA SER A 411 10.60 18.32 16.87
C SER A 411 11.65 17.47 17.58
N ALA A 412 12.19 16.46 16.90
CA ALA A 412 13.44 15.84 17.33
C ALA A 412 14.52 16.93 17.28
N GLY A 413 14.70 17.66 18.38
CA GLY A 413 15.62 18.80 18.46
C GLY A 413 15.06 20.11 19.00
N ASP A 414 14.16 20.11 19.99
CA ASP A 414 13.94 21.30 20.86
C ASP A 414 15.14 21.51 21.82
N GLY A 415 16.35 21.42 21.28
CA GLY A 415 17.54 22.00 21.89
C GLY A 415 17.59 23.51 21.65
N PRO A 416 18.43 24.23 22.41
CA PRO A 416 18.52 25.69 22.36
C PRO A 416 18.80 26.20 20.93
N PRO A 417 18.30 27.40 20.58
CA PRO A 417 18.34 27.92 19.22
C PRO A 417 19.78 28.08 18.74
N SER A 418 20.17 27.34 17.70
CA SER A 418 21.45 27.54 17.02
C SER A 418 21.31 28.57 15.89
N LEU A 419 22.35 29.38 15.68
CA LEU A 419 22.43 30.42 14.64
C LEU A 419 22.16 29.86 13.23
N PHE A 420 22.52 28.59 12.99
CA PHE A 420 22.24 27.87 11.74
C PHE A 420 20.73 27.65 11.48
N ARG A 421 19.91 27.52 12.53
CA ARG A 421 18.45 27.37 12.41
C ARG A 421 17.75 28.70 12.12
N TRP A 422 18.36 29.83 12.49
CA TRP A 422 17.91 31.17 12.09
C TRP A 422 18.25 31.45 10.62
N LEU A 423 19.44 31.04 10.17
CA LEU A 423 19.86 31.14 8.77
C LEU A 423 19.05 30.23 7.83
N SER A 424 18.61 29.05 8.27
CA SER A 424 17.73 28.19 7.48
C SER A 424 16.30 28.73 7.36
N ARG A 425 15.84 29.60 8.28
CA ARG A 425 14.57 30.35 8.14
C ARG A 425 14.66 31.52 7.16
N LEU A 426 15.86 32.03 6.87
CA LEU A 426 16.09 33.04 5.83
C LEU A 426 16.22 32.42 4.42
N GLY A 427 16.44 31.11 4.34
CA GLY A 427 16.28 30.34 3.11
C GLY A 427 14.80 30.09 2.86
N ARG A 428 14.22 30.78 1.86
CA ARG A 428 12.86 30.59 1.30
C ARG A 428 12.12 29.38 1.88
N GLU A 429 11.18 29.62 2.80
CA GLU A 429 10.07 28.70 2.98
C GLU A 429 9.47 28.45 1.59
N GLY A 430 9.48 27.19 1.15
CA GLY A 430 8.81 26.82 -0.08
C GLY A 430 7.34 27.26 -0.02
N PRO A 431 6.72 27.66 -1.14
CA PRO A 431 5.34 28.15 -1.17
C PRO A 431 4.31 27.14 -0.60
N ASP A 432 4.68 25.86 -0.51
CA ASP A 432 3.82 24.69 -0.23
C ASP A 432 3.05 24.66 1.12
N GLY A 433 3.22 25.63 2.00
CA GLY A 433 2.54 25.67 3.31
C GLY A 433 1.69 26.91 3.61
N SER A 434 1.93 28.03 2.91
CA SER A 434 1.28 29.31 3.22
C SER A 434 -0.10 29.44 2.57
N GLU A 435 -0.26 28.91 1.35
CA GLU A 435 -1.49 28.95 0.57
C GLU A 435 -2.64 28.23 1.28
N TRP A 436 -2.39 27.05 1.86
CA TRP A 436 -3.41 26.27 2.55
C TRP A 436 -3.87 26.87 3.87
N ARG A 437 -2.96 27.52 4.62
CA ARG A 437 -3.34 28.26 5.84
C ARG A 437 -4.27 29.40 5.50
N ALA A 438 -4.06 30.08 4.36
CA ALA A 438 -4.95 31.12 3.88
C ALA A 438 -6.34 30.56 3.52
N VAL A 439 -6.42 29.38 2.87
CA VAL A 439 -7.69 28.71 2.55
C VAL A 439 -8.45 28.29 3.81
N ILE A 440 -7.77 27.68 4.80
CA ILE A 440 -8.38 27.29 6.08
C ILE A 440 -8.85 28.54 6.85
N ALA A 441 -8.00 29.57 6.95
CA ALA A 441 -8.34 30.82 7.62
C ALA A 441 -9.45 31.60 6.92
N GLN A 442 -9.54 31.52 5.60
CA GLN A 442 -10.65 32.10 4.84
C GLN A 442 -11.95 31.35 5.13
N ARG A 443 -11.96 30.01 5.12
CA ARG A 443 -13.16 29.24 5.46
C ARG A 443 -13.58 29.39 6.92
N GLN A 444 -12.65 29.43 7.86
CA GLN A 444 -12.97 29.70 9.27
C GLN A 444 -13.60 31.09 9.47
N ARG A 445 -13.25 32.06 8.61
CA ARG A 445 -13.92 33.37 8.55
C ARG A 445 -15.30 33.28 7.93
N ASP A 446 -15.45 32.53 6.84
CA ASP A 446 -16.70 32.46 6.06
C ASP A 446 -17.75 31.53 6.71
N HIS A 447 -17.30 30.50 7.45
CA HIS A 447 -18.11 29.45 8.09
C HIS A 447 -17.56 29.11 9.49
N PRO A 448 -17.78 29.98 10.49
CA PRO A 448 -17.25 29.81 11.85
C PRO A 448 -17.85 28.59 12.59
N ASP A 449 -19.02 28.11 12.16
CA ASP A 449 -19.67 26.87 12.59
C ASP A 449 -18.95 25.60 12.10
N LEU A 450 -18.15 25.73 11.04
CA LEU A 450 -17.29 24.68 10.50
C LEU A 450 -15.82 24.89 10.90
N ALA A 451 -15.56 25.71 11.92
CA ALA A 451 -14.22 25.91 12.44
C ALA A 451 -13.69 24.60 13.00
N LEU A 452 -12.60 24.12 12.40
CA LEU A 452 -11.91 22.91 12.86
C LEU A 452 -11.54 23.07 14.35
N PRO A 453 -11.81 22.06 15.19
CA PRO A 453 -11.24 22.05 16.52
C PRO A 453 -9.71 22.17 16.41
N PRO A 454 -9.03 22.86 17.35
CA PRO A 454 -7.57 22.86 17.37
C PRO A 454 -7.11 21.40 17.36
N PRO A 455 -6.16 21.01 16.49
CA PRO A 455 -5.86 19.61 16.24
C PRO A 455 -5.53 18.92 17.56
N SER A 456 -6.45 18.05 18.00
CA SER A 456 -6.22 17.11 19.08
C SER A 456 -5.09 16.21 18.63
N THR A 457 -3.88 16.37 19.20
CA THR A 457 -2.76 15.41 19.17
C THR A 457 -2.82 14.37 18.03
N GLY A 458 -2.25 14.67 16.86
CA GLY A 458 -2.42 13.78 15.70
C GLY A 458 -1.54 14.10 14.48
N PHE A 459 -1.70 13.30 13.43
CA PHE A 459 -0.97 13.44 12.17
C PHE A 459 -1.41 14.70 11.42
N LEU A 460 -0.50 15.68 11.29
CA LEU A 460 -0.71 16.90 10.51
C LEU A 460 0.09 16.83 9.19
N PRO A 461 -0.49 16.40 8.07
CA PRO A 461 0.24 16.30 6.79
C PRO A 461 0.77 17.65 6.28
N LEU A 462 0.28 18.75 6.83
CA LEU A 462 0.66 20.12 6.51
C LEU A 462 1.90 20.62 7.27
N SER A 463 2.39 19.88 8.28
CA SER A 463 3.61 20.27 9.01
C SER A 463 4.86 20.19 8.12
N PRO A 464 5.76 21.20 8.14
CA PRO A 464 7.04 21.12 7.43
C PRO A 464 7.95 20.02 7.99
N GLY A 465 8.81 19.46 7.14
CA GLY A 465 9.92 18.61 7.60
C GLY A 465 9.56 17.20 8.05
N TRP A 466 8.45 16.63 7.56
CA TRP A 466 8.07 15.26 7.92
C TRP A 466 8.62 14.23 6.93
N THR A 467 9.61 13.40 7.32
CA THR A 467 10.02 12.18 6.59
C THR A 467 9.59 10.91 7.32
N VAL A 468 9.33 9.83 6.56
CA VAL A 468 9.00 8.51 7.12
C VAL A 468 10.14 7.95 7.98
N LYS A 469 11.40 8.18 7.59
CA LYS A 469 12.57 7.77 8.38
C LYS A 469 12.65 8.48 9.74
N GLU A 470 12.34 9.77 9.79
CA GLU A 470 12.27 10.50 11.07
C GLU A 470 11.11 9.99 11.93
N HIS A 471 9.99 9.62 11.32
CA HIS A 471 8.86 9.04 12.02
C HIS A 471 9.19 7.68 12.64
N GLU A 472 9.85 6.79 11.91
CA GLU A 472 10.34 5.51 12.41
C GLU A 472 11.37 5.68 13.53
N ALA A 473 12.35 6.57 13.34
CA ALA A 473 13.35 6.87 14.35
C ALA A 473 12.70 7.36 15.66
N ARG A 474 11.67 8.22 15.55
CA ARG A 474 10.87 8.68 16.70
C ARG A 474 10.07 7.56 17.34
N PHE A 475 9.38 6.74 16.54
CA PHE A 475 8.63 5.60 17.07
C PHE A 475 9.55 4.63 17.82
N ASN A 476 10.69 4.29 17.23
CA ASN A 476 11.71 3.45 17.86
C ASN A 476 12.21 4.08 19.17
N ALA A 477 12.47 5.40 19.20
CA ALA A 477 12.85 6.10 20.42
C ALA A 477 11.76 6.04 21.51
N LEU A 478 10.49 6.24 21.15
CA LEU A 478 9.35 6.12 22.07
C LEU A 478 9.22 4.71 22.65
N GLN A 479 9.47 3.67 21.85
CA GLN A 479 9.43 2.28 22.32
C GLN A 479 10.59 1.97 23.28
N VAL A 480 11.78 2.52 23.01
CA VAL A 480 12.92 2.42 23.94
C VAL A 480 12.59 3.11 25.26
N GLU A 481 11.95 4.28 25.23
CA GLU A 481 11.54 5.00 26.44
C GLU A 481 10.50 4.22 27.24
N LYS A 482 9.42 3.72 26.60
CA LYS A 482 8.40 2.88 27.25
C LYS A 482 8.98 1.64 27.93
N ARG A 483 10.00 1.01 27.33
CA ARG A 483 10.69 -0.15 27.92
C ARG A 483 11.62 0.21 29.08
N LYS A 484 12.10 1.45 29.15
CA LYS A 484 12.94 1.96 30.25
C LYS A 484 12.13 2.39 31.46
N THR A 485 10.85 2.73 31.30
CA THR A 485 9.97 3.05 32.41
C THR A 485 9.42 1.75 33.01
N PRO A 486 9.91 1.26 34.16
CA PRO A 486 9.26 0.13 34.82
C PRO A 486 7.84 0.55 35.20
N SER A 487 6.84 -0.23 34.79
CA SER A 487 5.43 -0.01 35.13
C SER A 487 5.26 0.20 36.63
N ALA A 488 5.10 1.46 37.05
CA ALA A 488 4.92 1.87 38.45
C ALA A 488 3.50 1.57 38.97
N LEU A 489 2.94 0.43 38.57
CA LEU A 489 1.65 -0.08 39.02
C LEU A 489 1.80 -1.59 39.33
N ARG A 490 2.52 -1.89 40.41
CA ARG A 490 2.27 -3.10 41.19
C ARG A 490 1.88 -2.69 42.60
N VAL A 491 0.58 -2.80 42.84
CA VAL A 491 -0.04 -2.72 44.16
C VAL A 491 0.50 -3.88 45.03
N GLY A 492 1.01 -3.50 46.20
CA GLY A 492 1.18 -4.26 47.45
C GLY A 492 1.42 -5.78 47.45
N GLY A 493 2.62 -6.19 47.86
CA GLY A 493 2.92 -7.51 48.42
C GLY A 493 4.39 -7.60 48.89
N PRO A 494 4.70 -8.10 50.11
CA PRO A 494 6.01 -7.90 50.72
C PRO A 494 7.10 -8.83 50.20
N ALA A 495 8.33 -8.37 50.41
CA ALA A 495 9.59 -8.87 49.89
C ALA A 495 9.89 -10.35 50.22
N ALA A 496 10.38 -11.07 49.20
CA ALA A 496 11.21 -12.26 49.36
C ALA A 496 12.39 -12.18 48.37
N ALA A 497 13.56 -12.60 48.87
CA ALA A 497 14.89 -12.30 48.35
C ALA A 497 15.18 -12.81 46.93
N ALA A 498 15.94 -12.02 46.17
CA ALA A 498 16.53 -12.40 44.89
C ALA A 498 18.03 -12.74 45.06
N PRO A 499 18.56 -13.80 44.40
CA PRO A 499 20.00 -13.98 44.26
C PRO A 499 20.53 -13.26 43.01
N ALA A 500 21.81 -12.92 43.09
CA ALA A 500 22.55 -12.01 42.23
C ALA A 500 22.66 -12.42 40.75
N PHE A 501 22.58 -11.42 39.87
CA PHE A 501 22.86 -11.49 38.45
C PHE A 501 24.37 -11.64 38.17
N ALA A 502 24.71 -12.52 37.23
CA ALA A 502 26.02 -12.57 36.56
C ALA A 502 26.13 -11.46 35.50
N PRO A 503 27.31 -10.82 35.32
CA PRO A 503 27.49 -9.75 34.34
C PRO A 503 27.89 -10.34 32.98
N GLY A 504 26.93 -10.42 32.07
CA GLY A 504 27.15 -10.77 30.66
C GLY A 504 26.45 -9.78 29.74
N VAL A 505 26.79 -8.50 29.84
CA VAL A 505 26.22 -7.46 28.97
C VAL A 505 26.99 -7.45 27.65
N GLY A 506 26.55 -8.28 26.71
CA GLY A 506 26.74 -7.97 25.30
C GLY A 506 26.02 -6.68 24.99
N THR A 507 26.68 -5.75 24.31
CA THR A 507 26.07 -4.55 23.73
C THR A 507 25.12 -4.97 22.61
N GLY A 508 23.99 -5.57 22.98
CA GLY A 508 22.93 -5.94 22.05
C GLY A 508 22.38 -4.67 21.44
N ARG A 509 22.70 -4.44 20.16
CA ARG A 509 22.06 -3.40 19.35
C ARG A 509 20.56 -3.63 19.46
N MET A 510 19.87 -2.70 20.11
CA MET A 510 18.42 -2.83 20.35
C MET A 510 17.71 -3.02 19.02
N GLU A 511 16.93 -4.09 18.92
CA GLU A 511 16.17 -4.41 17.73
C GLU A 511 15.09 -3.34 17.51
N SER A 512 15.03 -2.81 16.29
CA SER A 512 14.06 -1.79 15.88
C SER A 512 12.63 -2.31 16.08
N ALA A 513 11.72 -1.44 16.53
CA ALA A 513 10.30 -1.78 16.64
C ALA A 513 9.60 -1.83 15.27
N TRP A 514 10.26 -1.32 14.23
CA TRP A 514 9.94 -1.56 12.84
C TRP A 514 10.87 -2.63 12.26
N PRO A 515 10.37 -3.59 11.48
CA PRO A 515 11.24 -4.57 10.84
C PRO A 515 12.13 -3.90 9.79
N ASP A 516 13.38 -4.34 9.66
CA ASP A 516 14.31 -3.86 8.65
C ASP A 516 14.26 -4.72 7.37
N GLU A 517 15.01 -4.31 6.35
CA GLU A 517 15.04 -5.02 5.06
C GLU A 517 15.51 -6.47 5.23
N ASP A 518 16.55 -6.69 6.04
CA ASP A 518 17.11 -8.01 6.33
C ASP A 518 16.10 -8.92 7.04
N TRP A 519 15.31 -8.37 7.96
CA TRP A 519 14.23 -9.07 8.64
C TRP A 519 13.18 -9.52 7.63
N TRP A 520 12.76 -8.66 6.67
CA TRP A 520 11.75 -9.04 5.67
C TRP A 520 12.23 -10.11 4.73
N VAL A 521 13.50 -10.05 4.30
CA VAL A 521 14.12 -11.08 3.47
C VAL A 521 14.11 -12.45 4.16
N LYS A 522 14.21 -12.49 5.50
CA LYS A 522 14.28 -13.73 6.29
C LYS A 522 12.92 -14.21 6.83
N ASN A 523 12.05 -13.29 7.27
CA ASN A 523 10.91 -13.57 8.13
C ASN A 523 9.56 -13.02 7.60
N GLY A 524 9.60 -12.21 6.54
CA GLY A 524 8.46 -11.41 6.07
C GLY A 524 7.35 -12.19 5.36
N SER A 525 7.54 -13.49 5.18
CA SER A 525 6.73 -14.29 4.27
C SER A 525 6.17 -15.48 5.02
N TRP A 526 4.98 -15.32 5.57
CA TRP A 526 4.24 -16.39 6.25
C TRP A 526 3.94 -17.60 5.34
N HIS A 527 4.00 -17.44 4.01
CA HIS A 527 3.95 -18.56 3.07
C HIS A 527 5.14 -19.53 3.22
N LEU A 528 6.28 -19.08 3.76
CA LEU A 528 7.45 -19.92 4.01
C LEU A 528 7.22 -20.99 5.09
N ALA A 529 6.18 -20.87 5.93
CA ALA A 529 5.82 -21.91 6.90
C ALA A 529 4.98 -23.04 6.29
N VAL A 530 4.56 -22.90 5.04
CA VAL A 530 3.54 -23.74 4.40
C VAL A 530 3.82 -23.96 2.90
N ASP A 531 5.08 -23.82 2.49
CA ASP A 531 5.53 -23.95 1.09
C ASP A 531 6.05 -25.35 0.74
N GLY A 532 5.90 -26.33 1.65
CA GLY A 532 6.30 -27.72 1.46
C GLY A 532 7.81 -27.96 1.35
N ARG A 533 8.66 -26.97 1.67
CA ARG A 533 10.13 -27.11 1.58
C ARG A 533 10.79 -27.56 2.88
N GLY A 534 10.00 -28.00 3.86
CA GLY A 534 10.51 -28.58 5.11
C GLY A 534 11.19 -27.54 6.00
N THR A 535 12.39 -27.85 6.49
CA THR A 535 13.10 -26.96 7.44
C THR A 535 13.89 -25.82 6.77
N ASP A 536 13.93 -25.78 5.43
CA ASP A 536 14.70 -24.80 4.68
C ASP A 536 14.04 -23.41 4.68
N THR A 537 12.74 -23.38 4.94
CA THR A 537 11.88 -22.21 4.95
C THR A 537 11.08 -22.23 6.25
N CYS A 538 11.11 -21.12 6.99
CA CYS A 538 10.35 -21.00 8.23
C CYS A 538 9.79 -19.60 8.38
N TRP A 539 8.58 -19.49 8.88
CA TRP A 539 8.08 -18.25 9.46
C TRP A 539 8.59 -18.09 10.89
N GLN A 540 8.89 -16.86 11.29
CA GLN A 540 9.26 -16.51 12.66
C GLN A 540 8.42 -15.33 13.16
N SER A 541 7.94 -15.41 14.40
CA SER A 541 7.21 -14.31 15.02
C SER A 541 8.10 -13.09 15.24
N PHE A 542 7.52 -11.90 15.10
CA PHE A 542 8.24 -10.64 15.28
C PHE A 542 8.61 -10.35 16.75
N ARG A 543 7.80 -10.84 17.69
CA ARG A 543 8.08 -10.78 19.12
C ARG A 543 7.79 -12.14 19.75
N PRO A 544 8.36 -12.45 20.93
CA PRO A 544 7.88 -13.56 21.73
C PRO A 544 6.36 -13.43 21.94
N PRO A 545 5.57 -14.48 21.64
CA PRO A 545 4.12 -14.43 21.83
C PRO A 545 3.74 -14.05 23.26
N GLU A 546 2.72 -13.21 23.40
CA GLU A 546 2.05 -12.87 24.65
C GLU A 546 0.81 -13.74 24.84
N THR A 547 0.11 -13.58 25.96
CA THR A 547 -1.18 -14.25 26.19
C THR A 547 -2.14 -13.92 25.04
N ASP A 548 -2.88 -14.92 24.57
CA ASP A 548 -3.86 -14.87 23.48
C ASP A 548 -3.31 -14.65 22.05
N ASP A 549 -1.99 -14.45 21.92
CA ASP A 549 -1.36 -14.50 20.60
C ASP A 549 -1.49 -15.89 20.01
N HIS A 550 -1.73 -15.96 18.69
CA HIS A 550 -1.93 -17.23 18.02
C HIS A 550 -1.38 -17.28 16.61
N PHE A 551 -1.13 -18.51 16.18
CA PHE A 551 -0.89 -18.88 14.79
C PHE A 551 -1.62 -20.19 14.47
N GLY A 552 -1.91 -20.47 13.21
CA GLY A 552 -2.72 -21.65 12.87
C GLY A 552 -2.89 -21.89 11.39
N LEU A 553 -3.73 -22.86 11.05
CA LEU A 553 -4.14 -23.18 9.69
C LEU A 553 -5.64 -22.98 9.48
N THR A 554 -6.02 -22.46 8.32
CA THR A 554 -7.39 -22.58 7.79
C THR A 554 -7.39 -23.60 6.64
N PHE A 555 -8.44 -24.43 6.55
CA PHE A 555 -8.54 -25.45 5.51
C PHE A 555 -9.47 -24.97 4.37
N VAL A 556 -9.07 -25.19 3.11
CA VAL A 556 -9.95 -24.95 1.93
C VAL A 556 -11.21 -25.77 2.02
N ARG A 557 -10.98 -27.03 2.37
CA ARG A 557 -12.00 -28.05 2.54
C ARG A 557 -11.83 -28.54 3.97
N PRO A 558 -12.90 -28.57 4.77
CA PRO A 558 -12.83 -29.11 6.11
C PRO A 558 -12.20 -30.50 6.09
N GLN A 559 -11.25 -30.74 7.00
CA GLN A 559 -10.53 -32.01 7.13
C GLN A 559 -10.80 -32.66 8.49
N TYR A 560 -10.80 -33.99 8.51
CA TYR A 560 -10.66 -34.72 9.76
C TYR A 560 -9.18 -34.67 10.13
N VAL A 561 -8.85 -34.16 11.31
CA VAL A 561 -7.47 -34.03 11.79
C VAL A 561 -7.35 -34.77 13.11
N ARG A 562 -6.68 -35.92 13.09
CA ARG A 562 -6.45 -36.77 14.27
C ARG A 562 -4.99 -36.72 14.70
N GLU A 563 -4.07 -36.75 13.76
CA GLU A 563 -2.64 -36.55 13.98
C GLU A 563 -2.20 -35.22 13.37
N LEU A 564 -1.60 -34.38 14.20
CA LEU A 564 -1.04 -33.10 13.80
C LEU A 564 0.43 -33.04 14.21
N THR A 565 1.30 -32.91 13.24
CA THR A 565 2.73 -32.71 13.43
C THR A 565 3.13 -31.30 13.00
N ILE A 566 3.86 -30.60 13.86
CA ILE A 566 4.40 -29.27 13.58
C ILE A 566 5.90 -29.28 13.75
N THR A 567 6.61 -28.74 12.77
CA THR A 567 8.06 -28.55 12.83
C THR A 567 8.38 -27.08 13.10
N GLY A 568 9.22 -26.80 14.10
CA GLY A 568 9.52 -25.41 14.47
C GLY A 568 10.49 -25.24 15.63
N SER A 569 10.46 -24.07 16.29
CA SER A 569 11.33 -23.71 17.43
C SER A 569 11.03 -24.51 18.70
N LEU A 570 11.99 -24.52 19.63
CA LEU A 570 11.87 -25.14 20.95
C LEU A 570 10.65 -24.65 21.76
N ASP A 571 10.20 -23.41 21.57
CA ASP A 571 8.99 -22.87 22.24
C ASP A 571 7.70 -23.66 21.92
N LEU A 572 7.69 -24.49 20.88
CA LEU A 572 6.54 -25.34 20.53
C LEU A 572 6.47 -26.62 21.36
N ALA A 573 7.48 -26.93 22.18
CA ALA A 573 7.57 -28.21 22.90
C ALA A 573 6.44 -28.41 23.93
N ASN A 574 5.86 -27.32 24.45
CA ASN A 574 4.85 -27.36 25.50
C ASN A 574 3.46 -27.07 24.93
N VAL A 575 2.87 -28.05 24.24
CA VAL A 575 1.45 -28.00 23.82
C VAL A 575 0.64 -28.80 24.83
N VAL A 576 -0.39 -28.18 25.39
CA VAL A 576 -1.24 -28.78 26.43
C VAL A 576 -2.69 -28.87 25.97
N ALA A 577 -3.41 -29.84 26.53
CA ALA A 577 -4.87 -29.87 26.42
C ALA A 577 -5.47 -28.67 27.18
N TRP A 578 -6.61 -28.17 26.71
CA TRP A 578 -7.27 -27.03 27.37
C TRP A 578 -7.65 -27.32 28.84
N GLU A 579 -7.97 -28.57 29.14
CA GLU A 579 -8.37 -29.05 30.47
C GLU A 579 -7.19 -29.24 31.42
N ASP A 580 -5.95 -29.16 30.92
CA ASP A 580 -4.77 -29.44 31.72
C ASP A 580 -4.44 -28.25 32.64
N PRO A 581 -4.65 -28.38 33.96
CA PRO A 581 -4.33 -27.32 34.92
C PRO A 581 -2.81 -27.15 35.10
N SER A 582 -1.99 -28.10 34.62
CA SER A 582 -0.54 -28.03 34.67
C SER A 582 0.06 -27.14 33.58
N GLY A 583 -0.75 -26.74 32.59
CA GLY A 583 -0.32 -25.83 31.53
C GLY A 583 -0.03 -24.43 32.07
N GLY A 584 1.25 -24.16 32.28
CA GLY A 584 1.78 -22.88 32.73
C GLY A 584 1.76 -21.79 31.65
N SER A 585 2.32 -20.61 31.97
CA SER A 585 2.39 -19.47 31.05
C SER A 585 3.18 -19.76 29.76
N ASP A 586 3.98 -20.81 29.74
CA ASP A 586 4.79 -21.25 28.62
C ASP A 586 4.06 -22.24 27.70
N SER A 587 2.83 -22.65 28.00
CA SER A 587 2.10 -23.64 27.20
C SER A 587 1.27 -23.05 26.05
N TRP A 588 0.97 -23.90 25.06
CA TRP A 588 0.09 -23.62 23.93
C TRP A 588 -1.19 -24.43 24.03
N GLU A 589 -2.31 -23.80 23.74
CA GLU A 589 -3.60 -24.46 23.60
C GLU A 589 -3.98 -24.59 22.13
N VAL A 590 -4.60 -25.70 21.78
CA VAL A 590 -5.09 -25.93 20.42
C VAL A 590 -6.59 -25.64 20.37
N TYR A 591 -7.02 -24.86 19.40
CA TYR A 591 -8.42 -24.57 19.12
C TYR A 591 -8.75 -24.94 17.68
N SER A 592 -9.99 -25.31 17.40
CA SER A 592 -10.47 -25.50 16.03
C SER A 592 -11.86 -24.90 15.82
N VAL A 593 -12.28 -24.83 14.57
CA VAL A 593 -13.65 -24.44 14.18
C VAL A 593 -14.25 -25.55 13.33
N ARG A 594 -15.52 -25.87 13.54
CA ARG A 594 -16.23 -26.92 12.78
C ARG A 594 -16.36 -26.56 11.30
N GLY A 595 -16.31 -27.56 10.45
CA GLY A 595 -16.39 -27.46 8.99
C GLY A 595 -17.72 -26.92 8.48
N GLU A 596 -18.79 -27.19 9.21
CA GLU A 596 -20.16 -26.74 8.91
C GLU A 596 -20.44 -25.30 9.35
N GLY A 597 -19.47 -24.64 10.00
CA GLY A 597 -19.59 -23.26 10.45
C GLY A 597 -20.50 -23.06 11.67
N THR A 598 -20.99 -24.14 12.28
CA THR A 598 -21.62 -24.12 13.59
C THR A 598 -20.54 -24.07 14.67
N GLY A 599 -20.81 -23.38 15.77
CA GLY A 599 -19.83 -23.24 16.86
C GLY A 599 -18.73 -22.20 16.56
N GLY A 600 -18.22 -21.60 17.64
CA GLY A 600 -17.09 -20.67 17.59
C GLY A 600 -15.75 -21.41 17.54
N TRP A 601 -14.73 -20.79 18.12
CA TRP A 601 -13.48 -21.49 18.42
C TRP A 601 -13.71 -22.46 19.58
N GLU A 602 -13.53 -23.76 19.32
CA GLU A 602 -13.68 -24.83 20.30
C GLU A 602 -12.29 -25.30 20.72
N PRO A 603 -11.99 -25.38 22.03
CA PRO A 603 -10.72 -25.91 22.50
C PRO A 603 -10.60 -27.41 22.19
N ARG A 604 -9.36 -27.91 22.04
CA ARG A 604 -9.08 -29.31 21.71
C ARG A 604 -8.48 -30.07 22.89
N SER A 605 -8.98 -31.27 23.10
CA SER A 605 -8.38 -32.26 23.99
C SER A 605 -7.41 -33.15 23.22
N LEU A 606 -6.41 -33.68 23.94
CA LEU A 606 -5.37 -34.55 23.38
C LEU A 606 -5.72 -36.01 23.69
N ALA A 607 -5.88 -36.82 22.64
CA ALA A 607 -6.14 -38.26 22.75
C ALA A 607 -4.96 -39.04 23.33
N ALA A 608 -3.75 -38.49 23.21
CA ALA A 608 -2.52 -39.04 23.79
C ALA A 608 -1.50 -37.92 24.06
N PRO A 609 -0.50 -38.15 24.94
CA PRO A 609 0.57 -37.19 25.20
C PRO A 609 1.28 -36.77 23.91
N SER A 610 1.64 -35.49 23.80
CA SER A 610 2.40 -34.97 22.67
C SER A 610 3.77 -35.64 22.57
N ARG A 611 4.17 -36.02 21.36
CA ARG A 611 5.50 -36.56 21.08
C ARG A 611 6.41 -35.47 20.54
N VAL A 612 7.52 -35.19 21.22
CA VAL A 612 8.50 -34.19 20.80
C VAL A 612 9.77 -34.88 20.33
N VAL A 613 10.22 -34.58 19.11
CA VAL A 613 11.44 -35.12 18.49
C VAL A 613 12.38 -33.96 18.15
N PRO A 614 13.61 -33.92 18.68
CA PRO A 614 14.58 -32.91 18.30
C PRO A 614 15.13 -33.20 16.89
N LEU A 615 15.11 -32.18 16.02
CA LEU A 615 15.70 -32.24 14.67
C LEU A 615 17.06 -31.54 14.62
N SER A 616 17.24 -30.48 15.42
CA SER A 616 18.50 -29.73 15.53
C SER A 616 18.63 -29.11 16.93
N SER A 617 19.70 -28.34 17.17
CA SER A 617 19.87 -27.57 18.41
C SER A 617 18.80 -26.49 18.64
N SER A 618 18.04 -26.12 17.60
CA SER A 618 17.01 -25.06 17.67
C SER A 618 15.67 -25.46 17.06
N THR A 619 15.56 -26.69 16.55
CA THR A 619 14.39 -27.17 15.80
C THR A 619 13.89 -28.48 16.38
N ILE A 620 12.59 -28.55 16.60
CA ILE A 620 11.86 -29.74 17.06
C ILE A 620 10.70 -30.04 16.12
N GLN A 621 10.26 -31.28 16.17
CA GLN A 621 9.02 -31.76 15.59
C GLN A 621 8.10 -32.18 16.75
N VAL A 622 6.89 -31.65 16.78
CA VAL A 622 5.90 -31.91 17.83
C VAL A 622 4.69 -32.57 17.19
N THR A 623 4.40 -33.80 17.57
CA THR A 623 3.24 -34.57 17.11
C THR A 623 2.18 -34.61 18.21
N LEU A 624 0.96 -34.25 17.84
CA LEU A 624 -0.22 -34.17 18.68
C LEU A 624 -1.26 -35.16 18.18
N TYR A 625 -1.90 -35.85 19.11
CA TYR A 625 -3.03 -36.72 18.83
C TYR A 625 -4.28 -36.01 19.35
N LEU A 626 -5.17 -35.56 18.47
CA LEU A 626 -6.33 -34.73 18.81
C LEU A 626 -7.59 -35.60 18.94
N ASP A 627 -8.40 -35.34 19.97
CA ASP A 627 -9.70 -36.02 20.10
C ASP A 627 -10.65 -35.61 18.96
N PRO A 628 -11.45 -36.51 18.37
CA PRO A 628 -12.38 -36.14 17.31
C PRO A 628 -13.44 -35.13 17.79
N ILE A 629 -13.76 -34.11 16.97
CA ILE A 629 -14.95 -33.27 17.23
C ILE A 629 -16.19 -34.05 16.84
N ARG A 630 -17.18 -34.08 17.71
CA ARG A 630 -18.48 -34.72 17.45
C ARG A 630 -19.60 -33.69 17.54
N THR A 631 -20.60 -33.83 16.66
CA THR A 631 -21.84 -33.06 16.76
C THR A 631 -22.72 -33.63 17.88
N PRO A 632 -23.33 -32.80 18.75
CA PRO A 632 -24.31 -33.29 19.70
C PRO A 632 -25.47 -33.93 18.93
N THR A 633 -25.79 -35.18 19.22
CA THR A 633 -27.00 -35.81 18.71
C THR A 633 -28.19 -35.35 19.56
N THR A 634 -28.97 -34.39 19.05
CA THR A 634 -30.25 -34.02 19.66
C THR A 634 -31.34 -34.97 19.19
N TYR A 635 -31.94 -35.72 20.10
CA TYR A 635 -33.16 -36.49 19.82
C TYR A 635 -34.37 -35.75 20.38
N ALA A 636 -35.34 -35.46 19.52
CA ALA A 636 -36.64 -34.95 19.93
C ALA A 636 -37.47 -36.13 20.45
N VAL A 637 -37.69 -36.20 21.76
CA VAL A 637 -38.60 -37.18 22.34
C VAL A 637 -40.01 -36.57 22.35
N PRO A 638 -41.01 -37.15 21.66
CA PRO A 638 -42.37 -36.62 21.66
C PRO A 638 -42.90 -36.46 23.10
N GLY A 639 -43.29 -35.23 23.45
CA GLY A 639 -43.83 -34.90 24.78
C GLY A 639 -42.78 -34.57 25.86
N HIS A 640 -41.48 -34.70 25.57
CA HIS A 640 -40.43 -34.51 26.57
C HIS A 640 -39.33 -33.50 26.17
N GLY A 641 -39.40 -32.92 24.97
CA GLY A 641 -38.43 -31.94 24.48
C GLY A 641 -37.22 -32.58 23.80
N ASN A 642 -36.27 -31.74 23.39
CA ASN A 642 -35.02 -32.19 22.79
C ASN A 642 -34.05 -32.60 23.91
N TYR A 643 -33.54 -33.83 23.87
CA TYR A 643 -32.45 -34.28 24.73
C TYR A 643 -31.16 -34.35 23.91
N GLU A 644 -30.09 -33.73 24.41
CA GLU A 644 -28.73 -33.91 23.89
C GLU A 644 -28.18 -35.22 24.47
N VAL A 645 -27.79 -36.15 23.60
CA VAL A 645 -27.06 -37.38 23.95
C VAL A 645 -25.63 -37.19 23.48
N ASP A 646 -24.68 -37.13 24.42
CA ASP A 646 -23.33 -36.59 24.20
C ASP A 646 -22.29 -37.59 23.65
N GLU A 647 -22.58 -38.89 23.57
CA GLU A 647 -21.50 -39.89 23.38
C GLU A 647 -21.38 -40.47 21.94
N GLU A 648 -22.41 -40.33 21.10
CA GLU A 648 -22.47 -41.03 19.79
C GLU A 648 -22.48 -40.09 18.57
N GLY A 649 -22.16 -38.82 18.79
CA GLY A 649 -22.14 -37.79 17.76
C GLY A 649 -21.28 -38.13 16.54
N ARG A 650 -21.74 -37.71 15.35
CA ARG A 650 -20.98 -37.87 14.11
C ARG A 650 -19.73 -37.01 14.16
N GLU A 651 -18.58 -37.61 13.82
CA GLU A 651 -17.32 -36.87 13.69
C GLU A 651 -17.48 -35.74 12.67
N VAL A 652 -16.96 -34.57 13.03
CA VAL A 652 -17.05 -33.34 12.24
C VAL A 652 -15.67 -32.95 11.77
N ALA A 653 -15.52 -32.75 10.47
CA ALA A 653 -14.31 -32.18 9.90
C ALA A 653 -14.12 -30.74 10.39
N ILE A 654 -12.89 -30.29 10.58
CA ILE A 654 -12.57 -28.94 11.05
C ILE A 654 -12.24 -28.03 9.87
N ALA A 655 -12.74 -26.79 9.92
CA ALA A 655 -12.43 -25.74 8.95
C ALA A 655 -11.18 -24.93 9.34
N LYS A 656 -10.82 -24.89 10.62
CA LYS A 656 -9.65 -24.14 11.13
C LYS A 656 -9.02 -24.86 12.30
N ILE A 657 -7.73 -24.61 12.51
CA ILE A 657 -6.98 -25.02 13.69
C ILE A 657 -5.99 -23.92 14.07
N LYS A 658 -5.80 -23.61 15.36
CA LYS A 658 -4.82 -22.63 15.81
C LYS A 658 -4.21 -23.01 17.15
N PHE A 659 -3.02 -22.48 17.40
CA PHE A 659 -2.26 -22.54 18.64
C PHE A 659 -2.35 -21.18 19.30
N VAL A 660 -2.94 -21.13 20.50
CA VAL A 660 -3.11 -19.91 21.31
C VAL A 660 -2.15 -20.01 22.49
N SER A 661 -1.40 -18.93 22.72
CA SER A 661 -0.46 -18.88 23.84
C SER A 661 -1.18 -18.57 25.16
N ARG A 662 -0.99 -19.40 26.20
CA ARG A 662 -1.52 -19.12 27.56
C ARG A 662 -0.80 -17.98 28.27
N GLY A 663 0.40 -17.64 27.83
CA GLY A 663 1.23 -16.67 28.53
C GLY A 663 2.38 -16.16 27.68
N ARG A 664 3.24 -15.34 28.29
CA ARG A 664 4.36 -14.74 27.57
C ARG A 664 5.47 -15.77 27.34
N LYS A 665 5.82 -16.01 26.07
CA LYS A 665 6.95 -16.84 25.67
C LYS A 665 8.27 -16.10 25.90
N ARG A 666 9.33 -16.89 26.09
CA ARG A 666 10.69 -16.36 26.29
C ARG A 666 11.33 -16.01 24.96
N GLU A 667 11.15 -16.89 23.97
CA GLU A 667 11.73 -16.75 22.65
C GLU A 667 10.64 -16.54 21.58
N ARG A 668 11.09 -16.23 20.36
CA ARG A 668 10.23 -16.06 19.19
C ARG A 668 9.87 -17.43 18.66
N VAL A 669 8.58 -17.63 18.41
CA VAL A 669 8.12 -18.87 17.80
C VAL A 669 8.51 -18.91 16.34
N ARG A 670 9.07 -20.04 15.89
CA ARG A 670 9.39 -20.34 14.49
C ARG A 670 8.60 -21.56 14.07
N VAL A 671 7.97 -21.51 12.90
CA VAL A 671 7.19 -22.61 12.31
C VAL A 671 7.70 -22.85 10.89
N CYS A 672 8.09 -24.08 10.59
CA CYS A 672 8.74 -24.45 9.34
C CYS A 672 7.88 -25.39 8.48
N GLY A 673 6.99 -26.18 9.09
CA GLY A 673 6.13 -27.05 8.31
C GLY A 673 5.07 -27.74 9.15
N TRP A 674 4.06 -28.26 8.46
CA TRP A 674 2.91 -28.94 9.04
C TRP A 674 2.73 -30.31 8.38
N ASP A 675 2.29 -31.29 9.16
CA ASP A 675 1.85 -32.58 8.66
C ASP A 675 0.56 -32.96 9.39
N LEU A 676 -0.50 -33.17 8.62
CA LEU A 676 -1.87 -33.35 9.07
C LEU A 676 -2.38 -34.68 8.54
N ASP A 677 -2.35 -35.73 9.36
CA ASP A 677 -2.70 -37.10 8.96
C ASP A 677 -1.96 -37.57 7.68
N GLY A 678 -0.67 -37.24 7.54
CA GLY A 678 0.17 -37.58 6.38
C GLY A 678 0.09 -36.57 5.24
N TRP A 679 -0.74 -35.53 5.37
CA TRP A 679 -0.76 -34.41 4.43
C TRP A 679 0.27 -33.36 4.85
N THR A 680 1.41 -33.36 4.16
CA THR A 680 2.49 -32.40 4.39
C THR A 680 2.22 -31.06 3.71
N VAL A 681 2.43 -29.98 4.45
CA VAL A 681 2.25 -28.58 4.03
C VAL A 681 3.46 -27.75 4.40
#